data_AF-A0A1Y2FBH0-F1
#
_entry.id   AF-A0A1Y2FBH0-F1
#
_cell.length_a   1.000
_cell.length_b   1.000
_cell.length_c   1.000
_cell.angle_alpha   90.00
_cell.angle_beta   90.00
_cell.angle_gamma   90.00
#
_symmetry.space_group_name_H-M   'P 1'
#
loop_
_entity.id
_entity.type
_entity.pdbx_description
1 polymer ?
#
loop_
_entity_poly.entity_id
_entity_poly.type
_entity_poly.pdbx_seq_one_letter_code
_entity_poly.pdbx_strand_id
1 'polypeptide(L)'
;MALKEKLTPQLTRRQCISIAKGVLCYTLVFVLVFLRAFNSLIDYPITLTSMVIVSIAGQPGLSVGACLDNGLYGMLGVGVGAFWFFVLAKITSRVGQGFVFFFVVYVLALIKAQSLRYFAFSLLAVLVSFSGIYTSILLGGPGTFSAPYLEAYLQAYCWGFALVLGINILILPVSSERELRELLVLSLEHLSTFTHLIAKTYSMEITDEERVLRDQLNQSIRADFGLLQVKTAHAGLEVNWTRWSMADYSGMVAKIKQMQQGLITSYSSLVVMEKFEPAALEIIKRGLEETATGKAFKKLRLGFDLSISDIVKELAVGKQEYHSPAPGASWDDFLDVEDEEDLEAGRNRPRAPSVSPGSPQIRDQLALVSARLRTEVQGADSSPMASRRGSFSGEKQPSEEGTTAVPSLAPDPMPKRAKDLKSLDRVAFLRGCWDHFKLEQNEAITRMLAAGIVDDDELRLHKPSPSLYEQFFAPPQETVRSHAATAVRPAETQPTQRRGGKKSAEKETETVRQPIEEAEGSAAQDGSQASEKSKSQSTTEIICGTSVLRVFSFIFGMGGVIDNLASLHDHVVPRDEAHRRSKRLHFHLFETIPKAAKASGVPLRQALAILSGRNFVEKKVSWWVRVARLERLARTPTSIYAFKTACAVSVYAVFLLAPSLTSFFTNFGLTGGLITIVVAMAPTLGQTFLTFVLQLLGTGFGTLYGLLILRIFLDVGGFHFNPYGLVCLIALYAVPLVWVIYLRPMFFAGALLAMNGTGVLVITEWIYTSVPGQIRPHFDSPALRAGKAFVALAIALAIAAIFQIFILRNPARQTLRLKLSQITFSLGSYSILLGLMIEAQAPIEATCDPNRPPPDPEAMASVRDELVRREGQIQGELLALMPLMKFSAAEPAFGQPFQGAVMARIIRSHQLILDRLREARTAIGVDGFSVDIRKNFTNHLAPYRRQNKRFTRALFYLISTSLATKEPLPHELPTMLTAARNIQHDALLLSSRLSNSEEGREVLRSQGFVRYWFYLTAYSGVSYNLEAMETDLRLLLGEVEESPFVTQERDSAA
;
A
#
# COMPACT_ATOMS: atom_id res chain seq x y z
N MET A 1 23.24 29.52 13.26
CA MET A 1 22.40 29.46 12.04
C MET A 1 21.94 28.03 11.68
N ALA A 2 22.75 26.98 11.89
CA ALA A 2 22.39 25.58 11.58
C ALA A 2 21.21 24.95 12.37
N LEU A 3 20.68 25.61 13.41
CA LEU A 3 19.49 25.16 14.14
C LEU A 3 18.16 25.64 13.51
N LYS A 4 18.20 26.68 12.67
CA LYS A 4 16.99 27.22 12.00
C LYS A 4 16.52 26.34 10.84
N GLU A 5 17.45 25.63 10.19
CA GLU A 5 17.14 24.73 9.06
C GLU A 5 16.48 23.41 9.48
N LYS A 6 16.63 22.97 10.74
CA LYS A 6 16.05 21.70 11.20
C LYS A 6 14.62 21.81 11.74
N LEU A 7 14.11 23.03 11.96
CA LEU A 7 12.81 23.26 12.61
C LEU A 7 11.71 23.80 11.68
N THR A 8 12.04 24.14 10.44
CA THR A 8 11.04 24.50 9.42
C THR A 8 11.07 23.44 8.32
N PRO A 9 10.06 22.56 8.21
CA PRO A 9 9.96 21.71 7.03
C PRO A 9 9.91 22.64 5.82
N GLN A 10 10.85 22.48 4.88
CA GLN A 10 10.84 23.26 3.65
C GLN A 10 9.51 23.01 2.91
N LEU A 11 8.58 23.95 3.06
CA LEU A 11 7.26 23.87 2.45
C LEU A 11 7.45 23.94 0.93
N THR A 12 7.04 22.89 0.24
CA THR A 12 7.14 22.87 -1.22
C THR A 12 6.22 23.95 -1.80
N ARG A 13 6.61 24.62 -2.90
CA ARG A 13 5.78 25.66 -3.57
C ARG A 13 4.30 25.25 -3.73
N ARG A 14 4.05 23.97 -4.02
CA ARG A 14 2.69 23.40 -4.16
C ARG A 14 1.92 23.36 -2.85
N GLN A 15 2.57 23.01 -1.75
CA GLN A 15 1.95 23.01 -0.43
C GLN A 15 1.55 24.43 -0.04
N CYS A 16 2.40 25.42 -0.31
CA CYS A 16 2.06 26.84 -0.10
C CYS A 16 0.84 27.27 -0.93
N ILE A 17 0.76 26.89 -2.21
CA ILE A 17 -0.41 27.19 -3.05
C ILE A 17 -1.67 26.56 -2.48
N SER A 18 -1.61 25.29 -2.07
CA SER A 18 -2.75 24.56 -1.51
C SER A 18 -3.27 25.24 -0.23
N ILE A 19 -2.35 25.67 0.64
CA ILE A 19 -2.68 26.40 1.87
C ILE A 19 -3.29 27.76 1.53
N ALA A 20 -2.68 28.52 0.61
CA ALA A 20 -3.18 29.83 0.21
C ALA A 20 -4.61 29.76 -0.35
N LYS A 21 -4.92 28.75 -1.19
CA LYS A 21 -6.29 28.53 -1.69
C LYS A 21 -7.28 28.23 -0.57
N GLY A 22 -6.90 27.36 0.38
CA GLY A 22 -7.75 27.05 1.53
C GLY A 22 -8.03 28.25 2.42
N VAL A 23 -6.99 29.03 2.73
CA VAL A 23 -7.10 30.27 3.51
C VAL A 23 -7.96 31.29 2.78
N LEU A 24 -7.74 31.48 1.48
CA LEU A 24 -8.50 32.42 0.66
C LEU A 24 -9.98 32.02 0.59
N CYS A 25 -10.28 30.73 0.39
CA CYS A 25 -11.65 30.23 0.38
C CYS A 25 -12.37 30.48 1.69
N TYR A 26 -11.72 30.14 2.79
CA TYR A 26 -12.28 30.35 4.11
C TYR A 26 -12.51 31.84 4.39
N THR A 27 -11.54 32.70 4.03
CA THR A 27 -11.63 34.15 4.20
C THR A 27 -12.75 34.77 3.37
N LEU A 28 -12.90 34.35 2.11
CA LEU A 28 -13.93 34.87 1.21
C LEU A 28 -15.34 34.53 1.68
N VAL A 29 -15.55 33.41 2.41
CA VAL A 29 -16.84 33.14 3.06
C VAL A 29 -17.19 34.27 4.04
N PHE A 30 -16.27 34.68 4.92
CA PHE A 30 -16.55 35.78 5.87
C PHE A 30 -16.71 37.13 5.18
N VAL A 31 -15.92 37.39 4.13
CA VAL A 31 -16.09 38.62 3.32
C VAL A 31 -17.51 38.69 2.77
N LEU A 32 -18.00 37.63 2.13
CA LEU A 32 -19.37 37.60 1.59
C LEU A 32 -20.42 37.71 2.70
N VAL A 33 -20.28 36.98 3.80
CA VAL A 33 -21.24 37.02 4.92
C VAL A 33 -21.24 38.37 5.66
N PHE A 34 -20.17 39.15 5.60
CA PHE A 34 -20.18 40.51 6.19
C PHE A 34 -20.70 41.58 5.22
N LEU A 35 -20.83 41.28 3.93
CA LEU A 35 -21.45 42.18 2.96
C LEU A 35 -22.97 42.19 3.13
N ARG A 36 -23.52 43.36 3.47
CA ARG A 36 -24.98 43.55 3.63
C ARG A 36 -25.77 43.15 2.38
N ALA A 37 -25.27 43.52 1.20
CA ALA A 37 -25.91 43.20 -0.07
C ALA A 37 -26.01 41.68 -0.33
N PHE A 38 -25.06 40.89 0.19
CA PHE A 38 -25.09 39.44 0.05
C PHE A 38 -26.04 38.80 1.06
N ASN A 39 -25.99 39.25 2.33
CA ASN A 39 -26.91 38.74 3.35
C ASN A 39 -28.38 39.04 3.04
N SER A 40 -28.67 40.17 2.38
CA SER A 40 -30.04 40.51 1.97
C SER A 40 -30.59 39.65 0.83
N LEU A 41 -29.75 38.85 0.15
CA LEU A 41 -30.22 37.90 -0.86
C LEU A 41 -30.89 36.66 -0.26
N ILE A 42 -30.69 36.41 1.04
CA ILE A 42 -31.18 35.22 1.73
C ILE A 42 -32.15 35.65 2.82
N ASP A 43 -33.39 35.15 2.75
CA ASP A 43 -34.45 35.47 3.72
C ASP A 43 -34.08 35.14 5.17
N TYR A 44 -33.28 34.09 5.36
CA TYR A 44 -32.79 33.62 6.65
C TYR A 44 -31.25 33.61 6.70
N PRO A 45 -30.59 34.75 6.96
CA PRO A 45 -29.13 34.85 6.91
C PRO A 45 -28.40 33.87 7.84
N ILE A 46 -29.02 33.41 8.93
CA ILE A 46 -28.40 32.43 9.86
C ILE A 46 -27.99 31.12 9.18
N THR A 47 -28.64 30.74 8.07
CA THR A 47 -28.28 29.54 7.30
C THR A 47 -26.91 29.64 6.66
N LEU A 48 -26.35 30.86 6.49
CA LEU A 48 -25.01 31.13 5.95
C LEU A 48 -23.89 30.48 6.76
N THR A 49 -24.13 30.14 8.03
CA THR A 49 -23.20 29.33 8.83
C THR A 49 -22.86 27.99 8.15
N SER A 50 -23.75 27.47 7.30
CA SER A 50 -23.55 26.25 6.51
C SER A 50 -22.47 26.40 5.42
N MET A 51 -22.14 27.62 4.97
CA MET A 51 -21.06 27.85 4.02
C MET A 51 -19.68 27.49 4.61
N VAL A 52 -19.52 27.67 5.93
CA VAL A 52 -18.26 27.41 6.65
C VAL A 52 -17.85 25.95 6.50
N ILE A 53 -18.75 25.02 6.80
CA ILE A 53 -18.43 23.58 6.74
C ILE A 53 -18.12 23.11 5.31
N VAL A 54 -18.82 23.64 4.30
CA VAL A 54 -18.55 23.30 2.89
C VAL A 54 -17.20 23.84 2.45
N SER A 55 -16.84 25.06 2.85
CA SER A 55 -15.54 25.66 2.49
C SER A 55 -14.34 24.87 3.00
N ILE A 56 -14.51 24.16 4.12
CA ILE A 56 -13.48 23.31 4.73
C ILE A 56 -13.54 21.88 4.13
N ALA A 57 -14.73 21.28 4.09
CA ALA A 57 -14.93 19.91 3.64
C ALA A 57 -14.69 19.73 2.12
N GLY A 58 -14.90 20.79 1.34
CA GLY A 58 -14.62 20.82 -0.10
C GLY A 58 -13.13 20.81 -0.46
N GLN A 59 -12.23 21.05 0.51
CA GLN A 59 -10.76 20.96 0.34
C GLN A 59 -10.24 21.68 -0.94
N PRO A 60 -10.48 22.99 -1.10
CA PRO A 60 -10.15 23.76 -2.31
C PRO A 60 -8.65 23.81 -2.65
N GLY A 61 -7.78 23.37 -1.75
CA GLY A 61 -6.33 23.27 -1.96
C GLY A 61 -5.88 21.99 -2.66
N LEU A 62 -6.76 20.99 -2.84
CA LEU A 62 -6.45 19.78 -3.61
C LEU A 62 -6.54 20.05 -5.13
N SER A 63 -6.19 19.03 -5.92
CA SER A 63 -6.36 19.07 -7.37
C SER A 63 -7.84 19.18 -7.78
N VAL A 64 -8.09 19.68 -8.99
CA VAL A 64 -9.44 19.98 -9.49
C VAL A 64 -10.35 18.76 -9.44
N GLY A 65 -9.88 17.61 -9.89
CA GLY A 65 -10.61 16.35 -9.87
C GLY A 65 -10.91 15.85 -8.46
N ALA A 66 -9.98 16.02 -7.50
CA ALA A 66 -10.22 15.67 -6.11
C ALA A 66 -11.25 16.59 -5.44
N CYS A 67 -11.18 17.89 -5.75
CA CYS A 67 -12.15 18.90 -5.30
C CYS A 67 -13.54 18.63 -5.88
N LEU A 68 -13.63 18.30 -7.18
CA LEU A 68 -14.86 17.90 -7.85
C LEU A 68 -15.43 16.61 -7.26
N ASP A 69 -14.60 15.60 -6.97
CA ASP A 69 -15.07 14.35 -6.36
C ASP A 69 -15.71 14.60 -5.00
N ASN A 70 -14.98 15.26 -4.09
CA ASN A 70 -15.48 15.61 -2.76
C ASN A 70 -16.71 16.52 -2.83
N GLY A 71 -16.70 17.46 -3.76
CA GLY A 71 -17.78 18.40 -4.03
C GLY A 71 -19.06 17.73 -4.50
N LEU A 72 -18.96 16.84 -5.50
CA LEU A 72 -20.09 16.09 -6.04
C LEU A 72 -20.72 15.19 -4.97
N TYR A 73 -19.92 14.44 -4.21
CA TYR A 73 -20.45 13.66 -3.09
C TYR A 73 -21.05 14.55 -2.00
N GLY A 74 -20.45 15.70 -1.71
CA GLY A 74 -21.00 16.67 -0.77
C GLY A 74 -22.37 17.19 -1.20
N MET A 75 -22.50 17.62 -2.46
CA MET A 75 -23.75 18.14 -3.04
C MET A 75 -24.83 17.07 -3.19
N LEU A 76 -24.46 15.84 -3.57
CA LEU A 76 -25.38 14.70 -3.53
C LEU A 76 -25.87 14.44 -2.09
N GLY A 77 -25.00 14.60 -1.10
CA GLY A 77 -25.36 14.50 0.31
C GLY A 77 -26.36 15.58 0.72
N VAL A 78 -26.12 16.83 0.32
CA VAL A 78 -27.06 17.95 0.53
C VAL A 78 -28.40 17.68 -0.15
N GLY A 79 -28.41 17.18 -1.38
CA GLY A 79 -29.64 16.85 -2.11
C GLY A 79 -30.46 15.74 -1.44
N VAL A 80 -29.82 14.65 -1.03
CA VAL A 80 -30.47 13.58 -0.26
C VAL A 80 -30.95 14.10 1.09
N GLY A 81 -30.15 14.94 1.77
CA GLY A 81 -30.53 15.57 3.01
C GLY A 81 -31.71 16.53 2.86
N ALA A 82 -31.81 17.26 1.76
CA ALA A 82 -32.92 18.16 1.45
C ALA A 82 -34.23 17.41 1.18
N PHE A 83 -34.16 16.27 0.51
CA PHE A 83 -35.30 15.36 0.39
C PHE A 83 -35.81 14.93 1.77
N TRP A 84 -34.90 14.49 2.66
CA TRP A 84 -35.27 14.09 4.01
C TRP A 84 -35.68 15.26 4.91
N PHE A 85 -35.13 16.46 4.71
CA PHE A 85 -35.59 17.69 5.35
C PHE A 85 -37.09 17.87 5.09
N PHE A 86 -37.52 17.79 3.83
CA PHE A 86 -38.92 17.94 3.45
C PHE A 86 -39.81 16.86 4.08
N VAL A 87 -39.39 15.60 4.01
CA VAL A 87 -40.14 14.47 4.58
C VAL A 87 -40.27 14.63 6.10
N LEU A 88 -39.17 14.89 6.80
CA LEU A 88 -39.15 15.02 8.27
C LEU A 88 -39.95 16.23 8.75
N ALA A 89 -39.85 17.37 8.06
CA ALA A 89 -40.60 18.57 8.41
C ALA A 89 -42.12 18.40 8.27
N LYS A 90 -42.58 17.56 7.32
CA LYS A 90 -44.01 17.28 7.10
C LYS A 90 -44.63 16.27 8.07
N ILE A 91 -43.83 15.48 8.79
CA ILE A 91 -44.35 14.51 9.75
C ILE A 91 -44.90 15.27 10.96
N THR A 92 -46.18 15.04 11.28
CA THR A 92 -46.90 15.71 12.38
C THR A 92 -46.61 15.13 13.76
N SER A 93 -46.12 13.89 13.84
CA SER A 93 -45.76 13.25 15.11
C SER A 93 -44.27 13.39 15.41
N ARG A 94 -43.92 13.92 16.59
CA ARG A 94 -42.51 14.02 17.04
C ARG A 94 -41.83 12.65 17.16
N VAL A 95 -42.60 11.63 17.58
CA VAL A 95 -42.10 10.24 17.66
C VAL A 95 -41.87 9.69 16.25
N GLY A 96 -42.78 9.96 15.32
CA GLY A 96 -42.63 9.60 13.90
C GLY A 96 -41.40 10.25 13.26
N GLN A 97 -41.16 11.54 13.53
CA GLN A 97 -39.96 12.25 13.07
C GLN A 97 -38.68 11.57 13.58
N GLY A 98 -38.61 11.26 14.88
CA GLY A 98 -37.46 10.57 15.47
C GLY A 98 -37.23 9.17 14.87
N PHE A 99 -38.30 8.39 14.65
CA PHE A 99 -38.20 7.04 14.07
C PHE A 99 -37.70 7.06 12.62
N VAL A 100 -38.24 7.96 11.78
CA VAL A 100 -37.78 8.10 10.39
C VAL A 100 -36.34 8.60 10.36
N PHE A 101 -36.00 9.57 11.21
CA PHE A 101 -34.63 10.09 11.31
C PHE A 101 -33.63 9.00 11.72
N PHE A 102 -34.00 8.12 12.65
CA PHE A 102 -33.18 6.95 13.01
C PHE A 102 -32.84 6.08 11.79
N PHE A 103 -33.84 5.75 10.96
CA PHE A 103 -33.61 4.92 9.77
C PHE A 103 -32.74 5.63 8.73
N VAL A 104 -32.94 6.94 8.53
CA VAL A 104 -32.12 7.76 7.63
C VAL A 104 -30.66 7.76 8.09
N VAL A 105 -30.41 8.04 9.37
CA VAL A 105 -29.05 8.04 9.93
C VAL A 105 -28.42 6.65 9.85
N TYR A 106 -29.18 5.57 10.07
CA TYR A 106 -28.69 4.20 9.92
C TYR A 106 -28.18 3.92 8.50
N VAL A 107 -28.97 4.26 7.46
CA VAL A 107 -28.56 4.07 6.06
C VAL A 107 -27.34 4.94 5.71
N LEU A 108 -27.33 6.21 6.13
CA LEU A 108 -26.20 7.11 5.89
C LEU A 108 -24.93 6.67 6.61
N ALA A 109 -25.05 6.12 7.82
CA ALA A 109 -23.91 5.58 8.57
C ALA A 109 -23.38 4.27 7.96
N LEU A 110 -24.24 3.45 7.35
CA LEU A 110 -23.81 2.29 6.55
C LEU A 110 -22.94 2.72 5.35
N ILE A 111 -23.35 3.78 4.64
CA ILE A 111 -22.58 4.33 3.51
C ILE A 111 -21.24 4.87 3.99
N LYS A 112 -21.25 5.65 5.09
CA LYS A 112 -20.04 6.18 5.73
C LYS A 112 -19.06 5.07 6.14
N ALA A 113 -19.57 3.93 6.60
CA ALA A 113 -18.73 2.81 7.08
C ALA A 113 -17.91 2.14 5.96
N GLN A 114 -18.28 2.32 4.69
CA GLN A 114 -17.61 1.67 3.56
C GLN A 114 -16.29 2.35 3.18
N SER A 115 -16.25 3.69 3.18
CA SER A 115 -15.07 4.45 2.77
C SER A 115 -15.11 5.87 3.32
N LEU A 116 -13.92 6.42 3.62
CA LEU A 116 -13.75 7.82 4.00
C LEU A 116 -14.16 8.78 2.84
N ARG A 117 -14.18 8.30 1.60
CA ARG A 117 -14.66 9.06 0.43
C ARG A 117 -16.10 9.53 0.59
N TYR A 118 -16.96 8.75 1.24
CA TYR A 118 -18.36 9.10 1.48
C TYR A 118 -18.60 9.89 2.77
N PHE A 119 -17.54 10.33 3.44
CA PHE A 119 -17.64 11.07 4.68
C PHE A 119 -18.43 12.36 4.51
N ALA A 120 -18.09 13.21 3.53
CA ALA A 120 -18.78 14.47 3.26
C ALA A 120 -20.25 14.25 2.88
N PHE A 121 -20.53 13.25 2.04
CA PHE A 121 -21.89 12.85 1.65
C PHE A 121 -22.75 12.54 2.89
N SER A 122 -22.28 11.61 3.73
CA SER A 122 -23.05 11.16 4.91
C SER A 122 -23.21 12.26 5.96
N LEU A 123 -22.16 13.05 6.21
CA LEU A 123 -22.19 14.13 7.19
C LEU A 123 -23.18 15.23 6.78
N LEU A 124 -23.07 15.75 5.55
CA LEU A 124 -23.94 16.82 5.07
C LEU A 124 -25.40 16.34 4.96
N ALA A 125 -25.63 15.09 4.52
CA ALA A 125 -26.98 14.53 4.48
C ALA A 125 -27.62 14.46 5.87
N VAL A 126 -26.89 14.02 6.90
CA VAL A 126 -27.40 13.99 8.29
C VAL A 126 -27.68 15.39 8.81
N LEU A 127 -26.79 16.36 8.56
CA LEU A 127 -26.95 17.73 9.02
C LEU A 127 -28.17 18.41 8.39
N VAL A 128 -28.33 18.32 7.07
CA VAL A 128 -29.50 18.91 6.38
C VAL A 128 -30.79 18.22 6.81
N SER A 129 -30.78 16.89 6.96
CA SER A 129 -31.96 16.16 7.47
C SER A 129 -32.36 16.63 8.87
N PHE A 130 -31.37 16.84 9.76
CA PHE A 130 -31.61 17.34 11.12
C PHE A 130 -32.09 18.80 11.15
N SER A 131 -31.59 19.65 10.26
CA SER A 131 -32.08 21.02 10.10
C SER A 131 -33.58 21.06 9.78
N GLY A 132 -34.13 20.05 9.10
CA GLY A 132 -35.57 19.92 8.87
C GLY A 132 -36.37 19.72 10.16
N ILE A 133 -35.86 18.89 11.07
CA ILE A 133 -36.46 18.69 12.40
C ILE A 133 -36.37 20.00 13.21
N TYR A 134 -35.18 20.61 13.25
CA TYR A 134 -34.92 21.84 14.00
C TYR A 134 -35.81 23.01 13.54
N THR A 135 -35.92 23.23 12.23
CA THR A 135 -36.76 24.31 11.67
C THR A 135 -38.24 24.07 11.89
N SER A 136 -38.74 22.83 11.77
CA SER A 136 -40.15 22.52 12.05
C SER A 136 -40.53 22.88 13.49
N ILE A 137 -39.64 22.62 14.45
CA ILE A 137 -39.89 22.92 15.86
C ILE A 137 -39.83 24.43 16.13
N LEU A 138 -38.94 25.16 15.46
CA LEU A 138 -38.86 26.63 15.55
C LEU A 138 -40.11 27.34 15.02
N LEU A 139 -40.80 26.75 14.03
CA LEU A 139 -41.91 27.37 13.29
C LEU A 139 -43.31 27.11 13.87
N GLY A 140 -43.42 26.47 15.03
CA GLY A 140 -44.70 26.23 15.71
C GLY A 140 -45.07 24.77 15.94
N GLY A 141 -44.19 23.82 15.58
CA GLY A 141 -44.32 22.42 15.99
C GLY A 141 -44.19 21.41 14.84
N PRO A 142 -44.28 20.11 15.12
CA PRO A 142 -44.13 19.07 14.10
C PRO A 142 -45.20 19.20 13.00
N GLY A 143 -44.81 19.08 11.73
CA GLY A 143 -45.69 19.21 10.57
C GLY A 143 -45.67 20.58 9.88
N THR A 144 -45.01 21.59 10.46
CA THR A 144 -44.87 22.92 9.83
C THR A 144 -43.62 22.95 8.94
N PHE A 145 -43.82 22.80 7.63
CA PHE A 145 -42.77 22.96 6.62
C PHE A 145 -42.72 24.41 6.11
N SER A 146 -41.51 24.98 6.04
CA SER A 146 -41.25 26.27 5.40
C SER A 146 -40.30 26.08 4.23
N ALA A 147 -40.83 26.26 3.02
CA ALA A 147 -40.07 26.29 1.78
C ALA A 147 -38.90 27.30 1.79
N PRO A 148 -39.08 28.57 2.24
CA PRO A 148 -37.99 29.54 2.20
C PRO A 148 -36.84 29.19 3.16
N TYR A 149 -37.08 28.44 4.24
CA TYR A 149 -35.99 27.92 5.08
C TYR A 149 -35.15 26.87 4.35
N LEU A 150 -35.80 25.91 3.68
CA LEU A 150 -35.11 24.90 2.89
C LEU A 150 -34.31 25.55 1.75
N GLU A 151 -34.92 26.51 1.06
CA GLU A 151 -34.27 27.28 0.01
C GLU A 151 -33.04 28.02 0.55
N ALA A 152 -33.16 28.71 1.67
CA ALA A 152 -32.03 29.42 2.31
C ALA A 152 -30.88 28.49 2.70
N TYR A 153 -31.16 27.26 3.16
CA TYR A 153 -30.11 26.25 3.40
C TYR A 153 -29.45 25.80 2.09
N LEU A 154 -30.25 25.44 1.08
CA LEU A 154 -29.74 24.99 -0.22
C LEU A 154 -28.89 26.08 -0.89
N GLN A 155 -29.34 27.33 -0.88
CA GLN A 155 -28.59 28.48 -1.39
C GLN A 155 -27.26 28.63 -0.64
N ALA A 156 -27.24 28.54 0.70
CA ALA A 156 -26.00 28.61 1.48
C ALA A 156 -25.02 27.47 1.13
N TYR A 157 -25.49 26.22 1.00
CA TYR A 157 -24.63 25.10 0.58
C TYR A 157 -24.10 25.29 -0.85
N CYS A 158 -24.95 25.72 -1.79
CA CYS A 158 -24.57 26.00 -3.17
C CYS A 158 -23.54 27.13 -3.27
N TRP A 159 -23.71 28.23 -2.53
CA TRP A 159 -22.75 29.32 -2.48
C TRP A 159 -21.40 28.87 -1.92
N GLY A 160 -21.40 28.09 -0.83
CA GLY A 160 -20.18 27.50 -0.28
C GLY A 160 -19.44 26.62 -1.30
N PHE A 161 -20.19 25.79 -2.04
CA PHE A 161 -19.62 24.92 -3.08
C PHE A 161 -19.10 25.71 -4.29
N ALA A 162 -19.86 26.70 -4.76
CA ALA A 162 -19.47 27.58 -5.85
C ALA A 162 -18.16 28.34 -5.54
N LEU A 163 -17.97 28.75 -4.28
CA LEU A 163 -16.76 29.42 -3.82
C LEU A 163 -15.55 28.47 -3.85
N VAL A 164 -15.72 27.26 -3.33
CA VAL A 164 -14.69 26.20 -3.34
C VAL A 164 -14.25 25.89 -4.78
N LEU A 165 -15.22 25.66 -5.67
CA LEU A 165 -14.97 25.33 -7.07
C LEU A 165 -14.35 26.50 -7.84
N GLY A 166 -14.89 27.72 -7.63
CA GLY A 166 -14.39 28.95 -8.25
C GLY A 166 -12.93 29.22 -7.90
N ILE A 167 -12.54 29.10 -6.63
CA ILE A 167 -11.14 29.26 -6.21
C ILE A 167 -10.26 28.17 -6.79
N ASN A 168 -10.74 26.92 -6.76
CA ASN A 168 -9.93 25.80 -7.20
C ASN A 168 -9.60 25.87 -8.71
N ILE A 169 -10.58 26.29 -9.53
CA ILE A 169 -10.46 26.44 -10.99
C ILE A 169 -9.77 27.75 -11.39
N LEU A 170 -10.14 28.89 -10.81
CA LEU A 170 -9.65 30.20 -11.26
C LEU A 170 -8.28 30.56 -10.70
N ILE A 171 -7.94 30.09 -9.49
CA ILE A 171 -6.73 30.52 -8.79
C ILE A 171 -5.70 29.40 -8.87
N LEU A 172 -4.72 29.55 -9.76
CA LEU A 172 -3.61 28.61 -9.96
C LEU A 172 -4.07 27.13 -10.02
N PRO A 173 -4.92 26.74 -10.99
CA PRO A 173 -5.49 25.40 -11.06
C PRO A 173 -4.40 24.32 -11.08
N VAL A 174 -4.59 23.28 -10.27
CA VAL A 174 -3.71 22.11 -10.23
C VAL A 174 -4.50 20.92 -10.76
N SER A 175 -4.12 20.43 -11.93
CA SER A 175 -4.77 19.26 -12.55
C SER A 175 -4.33 17.95 -11.87
N SER A 176 -5.30 17.06 -11.64
CA SER A 176 -5.11 15.70 -11.15
C SER A 176 -4.41 14.82 -12.17
N GLU A 177 -4.58 15.09 -13.47
CA GLU A 177 -3.83 14.40 -14.53
C GLU A 177 -2.34 14.73 -14.45
N ARG A 178 -2.01 16.01 -14.21
CA ARG A 178 -0.61 16.40 -13.96
C ARG A 178 -0.05 15.67 -12.74
N GLU A 179 -0.80 15.59 -11.65
CA GLU A 179 -0.39 14.82 -10.47
C GLU A 179 -0.26 13.32 -10.76
N LEU A 180 -1.13 12.75 -11.59
CA LEU A 180 -1.05 11.37 -12.03
C LEU A 180 0.23 11.13 -12.83
N ARG A 181 0.56 11.98 -13.80
CA ARG A 181 1.81 11.89 -14.58
C ARG A 181 3.05 12.01 -13.70
N GLU A 182 3.06 12.95 -12.76
CA GLU A 182 4.17 13.11 -11.82
C GLU A 182 4.32 11.89 -10.90
N LEU A 183 3.20 11.26 -10.50
CA LEU A 183 3.21 10.03 -9.75
C LEU A 183 3.67 8.83 -10.58
N LEU A 184 3.31 8.77 -11.87
CA LEU A 184 3.83 7.76 -12.81
C LEU A 184 5.34 7.87 -12.95
N VAL A 185 5.88 9.10 -13.10
CA VAL A 185 7.33 9.35 -13.15
C VAL A 185 8.00 8.95 -11.84
N LEU A 186 7.46 9.37 -10.69
CA LEU A 186 7.99 8.97 -9.38
C LEU A 186 7.98 7.44 -9.19
N SER A 187 6.91 6.78 -9.63
CA SER A 187 6.81 5.33 -9.60
C SER A 187 7.85 4.66 -10.51
N LEU A 188 8.18 5.25 -11.65
CA LEU A 188 9.23 4.77 -12.54
C LEU A 188 10.64 4.99 -11.94
N GLU A 189 10.86 6.10 -11.22
CA GLU A 189 12.11 6.34 -10.47
C GLU A 189 12.28 5.34 -9.32
N HIS A 190 11.20 5.05 -8.58
CA HIS A 190 11.18 3.99 -7.58
C HIS A 190 11.51 2.63 -8.22
N LEU A 191 10.95 2.32 -9.39
CA LEU A 191 11.22 1.08 -10.13
C LEU A 191 12.69 0.97 -10.59
N SER A 192 13.26 2.02 -11.17
CA SER A 192 14.67 2.06 -11.58
C SER A 192 15.61 1.86 -10.39
N THR A 193 15.42 2.65 -9.32
CA THR A 193 16.22 2.52 -8.09
C THR A 193 16.09 1.13 -7.48
N PHE A 194 14.88 0.57 -7.44
CA PHE A 194 14.64 -0.76 -6.86
C PHE A 194 15.27 -1.87 -7.71
N THR A 195 15.22 -1.77 -9.03
CA THR A 195 15.87 -2.71 -9.95
C THR A 195 17.38 -2.71 -9.73
N HIS A 196 17.98 -1.54 -9.53
CA HIS A 196 19.41 -1.41 -9.25
C HIS A 196 19.80 -2.02 -7.88
N LEU A 197 18.99 -1.82 -6.84
CA LEU A 197 19.23 -2.44 -5.52
C LEU A 197 19.05 -3.96 -5.57
N ILE A 198 18.09 -4.46 -6.34
CA ILE A 198 17.90 -5.88 -6.62
C ILE A 198 19.11 -6.44 -7.35
N ALA A 199 19.60 -5.76 -8.39
CA ALA A 199 20.79 -6.16 -9.14
C ALA A 199 22.03 -6.23 -8.25
N LYS A 200 22.27 -5.20 -7.41
CA LYS A 200 23.35 -5.22 -6.40
C LYS A 200 23.20 -6.36 -5.39
N THR A 201 21.97 -6.69 -5.00
CA THR A 201 21.70 -7.85 -4.13
C THR A 201 22.08 -9.15 -4.84
N TYR A 202 21.72 -9.29 -6.12
CA TYR A 202 22.04 -10.47 -6.93
C TYR A 202 23.54 -10.63 -7.15
N SER A 203 24.26 -9.52 -7.38
CA SER A 203 25.73 -9.50 -7.54
C SER A 203 26.51 -9.51 -6.21
N MET A 204 25.84 -9.56 -5.05
CA MET A 204 26.48 -9.53 -3.72
C MET A 204 27.31 -8.28 -3.41
N GLU A 205 26.93 -7.13 -3.98
CA GLU A 205 27.62 -5.84 -3.82
C GLU A 205 26.90 -4.86 -2.87
N ILE A 206 25.73 -5.25 -2.37
CA ILE A 206 24.84 -4.39 -1.58
C ILE A 206 25.38 -4.12 -0.16
N THR A 207 25.26 -2.87 0.29
CA THR A 207 25.62 -2.45 1.66
C THR A 207 24.45 -2.55 2.64
N ASP A 208 24.70 -2.57 3.96
CA ASP A 208 23.65 -2.67 4.98
C ASP A 208 22.64 -1.52 4.96
N GLU A 209 23.11 -0.29 4.68
CA GLU A 209 22.24 0.87 4.52
C GLU A 209 21.32 0.73 3.30
N GLU A 210 21.85 0.24 2.18
CA GLU A 210 21.10 -0.04 0.96
C GLU A 210 20.08 -1.17 1.15
N ARG A 211 20.37 -2.16 2.01
CA ARG A 211 19.40 -3.21 2.38
C ARG A 211 18.18 -2.63 3.07
N VAL A 212 18.37 -1.71 4.02
CA VAL A 212 17.27 -1.04 4.72
C VAL A 212 16.45 -0.20 3.73
N LEU A 213 17.12 0.52 2.83
CA LEU A 213 16.45 1.33 1.80
C LEU A 213 15.67 0.46 0.80
N ARG A 214 16.24 -0.66 0.36
CA ARG A 214 15.56 -1.65 -0.50
C ARG A 214 14.26 -2.14 0.13
N ASP A 215 14.30 -2.47 1.42
CA ASP A 215 13.14 -2.94 2.18
C ASP A 215 12.07 -1.84 2.34
N GLN A 216 12.48 -0.59 2.58
CA GLN A 216 11.57 0.57 2.63
C GLN A 216 10.96 0.89 1.26
N LEU A 217 11.76 0.80 0.19
CA LEU A 217 11.32 1.08 -1.18
C LEU A 217 10.29 0.05 -1.66
N ASN A 218 10.46 -1.22 -1.31
CA ASN A 218 9.43 -2.26 -1.54
C ASN A 218 8.08 -1.89 -0.89
N GLN A 219 8.08 -1.30 0.33
CA GLN A 219 6.84 -0.82 0.96
C GLN A 219 6.26 0.41 0.23
N SER A 220 7.12 1.33 -0.21
CA SER A 220 6.70 2.51 -0.98
C SER A 220 6.05 2.12 -2.31
N ILE A 221 6.67 1.22 -3.07
CA ILE A 221 6.14 0.69 -4.34
C ILE A 221 4.76 0.07 -4.16
N ARG A 222 4.52 -0.62 -3.04
CA ARG A 222 3.20 -1.19 -2.73
C ARG A 222 2.16 -0.13 -2.37
N ALA A 223 2.58 0.97 -1.72
CA ALA A 223 1.72 2.11 -1.45
C ALA A 223 1.35 2.86 -2.74
N ASP A 224 2.27 2.92 -3.70
CA ASP A 224 2.06 3.57 -5.01
C ASP A 224 0.89 2.93 -5.77
N PHE A 225 0.63 1.63 -5.64
CA PHE A 225 -0.54 0.97 -6.26
C PHE A 225 -1.87 1.65 -5.90
N GLY A 226 -2.10 1.87 -4.60
CA GLY A 226 -3.34 2.47 -4.12
C GLY A 226 -3.44 3.94 -4.52
N LEU A 227 -2.32 4.65 -4.47
CA LEU A 227 -2.27 6.07 -4.82
C LEU A 227 -2.51 6.30 -6.31
N LEU A 228 -1.89 5.49 -7.19
CA LEU A 228 -2.13 5.54 -8.63
C LEU A 228 -3.60 5.30 -8.95
N GLN A 229 -4.23 4.28 -8.36
CA GLN A 229 -5.64 3.98 -8.60
C GLN A 229 -6.58 5.12 -8.18
N VAL A 230 -6.33 5.74 -7.01
CA VAL A 230 -7.10 6.90 -6.55
C VAL A 230 -6.91 8.09 -7.48
N LYS A 231 -5.67 8.37 -7.90
CA LYS A 231 -5.37 9.49 -8.79
C LYS A 231 -5.91 9.30 -10.21
N THR A 232 -5.91 8.08 -10.74
CA THR A 232 -6.57 7.75 -12.01
C THR A 232 -8.07 8.03 -11.94
N ALA A 233 -8.72 7.69 -10.82
CA ALA A 233 -10.14 8.00 -10.63
C ALA A 233 -10.40 9.53 -10.56
N HIS A 234 -9.55 10.29 -9.88
CA HIS A 234 -9.70 11.76 -9.78
C HIS A 234 -9.45 12.47 -11.11
N ALA A 235 -8.39 12.08 -11.83
CA ALA A 235 -8.15 12.57 -13.19
C ALA A 235 -9.32 12.24 -14.13
N GLY A 236 -10.08 11.18 -13.82
CA GLY A 236 -11.26 10.76 -14.56
C GLY A 236 -12.41 11.75 -14.53
N LEU A 237 -12.43 12.65 -13.57
CA LEU A 237 -13.48 13.66 -13.41
C LEU A 237 -13.12 15.00 -14.07
N GLU A 238 -11.88 15.15 -14.54
CA GLU A 238 -11.40 16.40 -15.13
C GLU A 238 -11.61 16.48 -16.64
N VAL A 239 -11.64 17.72 -17.13
CA VAL A 239 -11.56 18.04 -18.56
C VAL A 239 -10.19 18.65 -18.80
N ASN A 240 -9.34 17.96 -19.55
CA ASN A 240 -7.94 18.35 -19.74
C ASN A 240 -7.57 18.40 -21.24
N TRP A 241 -6.64 19.28 -21.58
CA TRP A 241 -6.08 19.41 -22.93
C TRP A 241 -4.78 18.62 -23.05
N THR A 242 -4.87 17.32 -23.33
CA THR A 242 -3.74 16.39 -23.18
C THR A 242 -3.64 15.39 -24.32
N ARG A 243 -2.53 14.62 -24.34
CA ARG A 243 -2.20 13.70 -25.45
C ARG A 243 -2.79 12.30 -25.26
N TRP A 244 -3.18 11.97 -24.04
CA TRP A 244 -3.51 10.62 -23.61
C TRP A 244 -4.94 10.57 -23.11
N SER A 245 -5.65 9.52 -23.52
CA SER A 245 -7.00 9.21 -23.04
C SER A 245 -6.96 8.47 -21.71
N MET A 246 -8.12 8.28 -21.06
CA MET A 246 -8.16 7.45 -19.85
C MET A 246 -7.88 5.97 -20.07
N ALA A 247 -8.16 5.47 -21.28
CA ALA A 247 -7.77 4.12 -21.64
C ALA A 247 -6.24 3.97 -21.65
N ASP A 248 -5.54 5.00 -22.16
CA ASP A 248 -4.07 5.01 -22.19
C ASP A 248 -3.49 5.08 -20.77
N TYR A 249 -3.98 5.99 -19.93
CA TYR A 249 -3.53 6.08 -18.53
C TYR A 249 -3.78 4.79 -17.76
N SER A 250 -4.95 4.17 -17.95
CA SER A 250 -5.27 2.88 -17.33
C SER A 250 -4.33 1.78 -17.81
N GLY A 251 -3.98 1.79 -19.10
CA GLY A 251 -2.98 0.90 -19.69
C GLY A 251 -1.58 1.10 -19.08
N MET A 252 -1.11 2.34 -18.99
CA MET A 252 0.18 2.68 -18.37
C MET A 252 0.25 2.24 -16.90
N VAL A 253 -0.79 2.57 -16.11
CA VAL A 253 -0.88 2.17 -14.70
C VAL A 253 -0.88 0.64 -14.57
N ALA A 254 -1.59 -0.08 -15.45
CA ALA A 254 -1.59 -1.53 -15.45
C ALA A 254 -0.20 -2.11 -15.75
N LYS A 255 0.55 -1.54 -16.70
CA LYS A 255 1.91 -1.97 -17.05
C LYS A 255 2.93 -1.69 -15.96
N ILE A 256 2.92 -0.49 -15.38
CA ILE A 256 3.73 -0.15 -14.20
C ILE A 256 3.41 -1.08 -13.06
N LYS A 257 2.12 -1.37 -12.82
CA LYS A 257 1.71 -2.30 -11.79
C LYS A 257 2.28 -3.70 -12.01
N GLN A 258 2.27 -4.19 -13.25
CA GLN A 258 2.86 -5.49 -13.61
C GLN A 258 4.38 -5.50 -13.42
N MET A 259 5.08 -4.39 -13.74
CA MET A 259 6.52 -4.25 -13.48
C MET A 259 6.85 -4.25 -11.98
N GLN A 260 6.15 -3.42 -11.19
CA GLN A 260 6.31 -3.37 -9.72
C GLN A 260 6.14 -4.75 -9.11
N GLN A 261 5.15 -5.48 -9.60
CA GLN A 261 4.88 -6.84 -9.20
C GLN A 261 6.00 -7.83 -9.55
N GLY A 262 6.57 -7.76 -10.76
CA GLY A 262 7.71 -8.61 -11.16
C GLY A 262 8.95 -8.33 -10.32
N LEU A 263 9.26 -7.07 -10.02
CA LEU A 263 10.37 -6.71 -9.14
C LEU A 263 10.17 -7.18 -7.69
N ILE A 264 8.94 -7.09 -7.17
CA ILE A 264 8.60 -7.64 -5.85
C ILE A 264 8.91 -9.14 -5.78
N THR A 265 8.61 -9.88 -6.85
CA THR A 265 8.90 -11.31 -6.96
C THR A 265 10.40 -11.59 -6.98
N SER A 266 11.17 -10.81 -7.74
CA SER A 266 12.63 -10.90 -7.74
C SER A 266 13.22 -10.60 -6.35
N TYR A 267 12.79 -9.50 -5.73
CA TYR A 267 13.20 -9.09 -4.39
C TYR A 267 12.91 -10.16 -3.33
N SER A 268 11.68 -10.66 -3.29
CA SER A 268 11.26 -11.62 -2.27
C SER A 268 12.05 -12.92 -2.37
N SER A 269 12.47 -13.30 -3.58
CA SER A 269 13.28 -14.47 -3.83
C SER A 269 14.71 -14.27 -3.31
N LEU A 270 15.33 -13.12 -3.60
CA LEU A 270 16.69 -12.78 -3.17
C LEU A 270 16.84 -12.58 -1.66
N VAL A 271 15.88 -11.92 -1.01
CA VAL A 271 15.94 -11.68 0.45
C VAL A 271 15.99 -12.98 1.24
N VAL A 272 15.30 -14.00 0.77
CA VAL A 272 15.29 -15.29 1.46
C VAL A 272 16.61 -16.04 1.19
N MET A 273 17.23 -15.90 0.01
CA MET A 273 18.60 -16.43 -0.17
C MET A 273 19.58 -15.77 0.79
N GLU A 274 19.54 -14.44 0.86
CA GLU A 274 20.44 -13.63 1.69
C GLU A 274 20.32 -13.97 3.18
N LYS A 275 19.11 -14.31 3.65
CA LYS A 275 18.86 -14.58 5.07
C LYS A 275 19.11 -16.02 5.50
N PHE A 276 18.82 -16.98 4.63
CA PHE A 276 18.77 -18.38 5.03
C PHE A 276 19.94 -19.21 4.46
N GLU A 277 20.50 -18.81 3.31
CA GLU A 277 21.46 -19.65 2.56
C GLU A 277 22.53 -18.79 1.86
N PRO A 278 23.45 -18.14 2.60
CA PRO A 278 24.47 -17.27 2.00
C PRO A 278 25.44 -18.02 1.07
N ALA A 279 25.71 -19.30 1.34
CA ALA A 279 26.56 -20.15 0.49
C ALA A 279 25.99 -20.34 -0.93
N ALA A 280 24.65 -20.33 -1.09
CA ALA A 280 23.98 -20.40 -2.38
C ALA A 280 24.30 -19.17 -3.27
N LEU A 281 24.43 -18.01 -2.64
CA LEU A 281 24.75 -16.76 -3.32
C LEU A 281 26.21 -16.69 -3.78
N GLU A 282 27.14 -17.33 -3.07
CA GLU A 282 28.53 -17.44 -3.52
C GLU A 282 28.67 -18.28 -4.80
N ILE A 283 27.86 -19.33 -4.95
CA ILE A 283 27.83 -20.17 -6.17
C ILE A 283 27.31 -19.35 -7.36
N ILE A 284 26.23 -18.57 -7.16
CA ILE A 284 25.69 -17.69 -8.19
C ILE A 284 26.69 -16.59 -8.56
N LYS A 285 27.37 -16.02 -7.56
CA LYS A 285 28.43 -15.03 -7.78
C LYS A 285 29.54 -15.58 -8.66
N ARG A 286 30.00 -16.80 -8.40
CA ARG A 286 31.01 -17.48 -9.24
C ARG A 286 30.55 -17.66 -10.69
N GLY A 287 29.27 -17.96 -10.93
CA GLY A 287 28.68 -18.02 -12.27
C GLY A 287 28.47 -16.65 -12.95
N LEU A 288 28.32 -15.58 -12.17
CA LEU A 288 28.27 -14.19 -12.67
C LEU A 288 29.67 -13.62 -12.96
N GLU A 289 30.70 -14.12 -12.28
CA GLU A 289 32.11 -13.80 -12.52
C GLU A 289 32.63 -14.42 -13.85
N GLU A 290 31.89 -15.35 -14.48
CA GLU A 290 32.12 -15.73 -15.87
C GLU A 290 31.88 -14.51 -16.79
N THR A 291 32.90 -14.12 -17.56
CA THR A 291 33.02 -12.80 -18.22
C THR A 291 31.86 -12.48 -19.16
N ALA A 292 31.21 -13.48 -19.76
CA ALA A 292 30.09 -13.31 -20.68
C ALA A 292 28.78 -12.92 -19.98
N THR A 293 28.44 -13.60 -18.89
CA THR A 293 27.18 -13.40 -18.14
C THR A 293 27.15 -12.05 -17.43
N GLY A 294 28.28 -11.64 -16.83
CA GLY A 294 28.43 -10.34 -16.20
C GLY A 294 28.31 -9.16 -17.17
N LYS A 295 28.90 -9.28 -18.37
CA LYS A 295 28.78 -8.28 -19.46
C LYS A 295 27.34 -8.14 -19.93
N ALA A 296 26.64 -9.25 -20.19
CA ALA A 296 25.24 -9.26 -20.59
C ALA A 296 24.32 -8.61 -19.54
N PHE A 297 24.57 -8.87 -18.25
CA PHE A 297 23.79 -8.30 -17.15
C PHE A 297 23.99 -6.79 -17.00
N LYS A 298 25.22 -6.28 -17.17
CA LYS A 298 25.50 -4.84 -17.18
C LYS A 298 24.81 -4.14 -18.36
N LYS A 299 24.91 -4.70 -19.57
CA LYS A 299 24.22 -4.17 -20.76
C LYS A 299 22.70 -4.10 -20.57
N LEU A 300 22.11 -5.15 -20.00
CA LEU A 300 20.67 -5.20 -19.67
C LEU A 300 20.27 -4.09 -18.69
N ARG A 301 21.05 -3.85 -17.64
CA ARG A 301 20.76 -2.82 -16.64
C ARG A 301 20.81 -1.41 -17.23
N LEU A 302 21.79 -1.13 -18.09
CA LEU A 302 21.89 0.16 -18.76
C LEU A 302 20.73 0.37 -19.76
N GLY A 303 20.38 -0.65 -20.54
CA GLY A 303 19.22 -0.61 -21.45
C GLY A 303 17.89 -0.39 -20.72
N PHE A 304 17.74 -0.95 -19.51
CA PHE A 304 16.59 -0.73 -18.63
C PHE A 304 16.46 0.74 -18.21
N ASP A 305 17.54 1.35 -17.73
CA ASP A 305 17.55 2.74 -17.27
C ASP A 305 17.36 3.73 -18.44
N LEU A 306 17.94 3.45 -19.60
CA LEU A 306 17.74 4.22 -20.84
C LEU A 306 16.28 4.18 -21.30
N SER A 307 15.66 3.00 -21.28
CA SER A 307 14.24 2.83 -21.64
C SER A 307 13.31 3.59 -20.69
N ILE A 308 13.58 3.57 -19.38
CA ILE A 308 12.84 4.38 -18.40
C ILE A 308 13.08 5.87 -18.63
N SER A 309 14.33 6.28 -18.91
CA SER A 309 14.67 7.67 -19.21
C SER A 309 13.86 8.21 -20.38
N ASP A 310 13.73 7.45 -21.47
CA ASP A 310 12.93 7.84 -22.64
C ASP A 310 11.43 7.95 -22.32
N ILE A 311 10.88 6.99 -21.55
CA ILE A 311 9.50 7.05 -21.07
C ILE A 311 9.27 8.29 -20.19
N VAL A 312 10.21 8.58 -19.28
CA VAL A 312 10.12 9.74 -18.38
C VAL A 312 10.24 11.04 -19.16
N LYS A 313 11.09 11.14 -20.19
CA LYS A 313 11.19 12.32 -21.05
C LYS A 313 9.84 12.67 -21.70
N GLU A 314 9.07 11.68 -22.14
CA GLU A 314 7.72 11.92 -22.69
C GLU A 314 6.65 12.15 -21.62
N LEU A 315 6.74 11.50 -20.45
CA LEU A 315 5.75 11.63 -19.36
C LEU A 315 5.99 12.84 -18.44
N ALA A 316 7.18 13.41 -18.38
CA ALA A 316 7.52 14.52 -17.48
C ALA A 316 6.73 15.80 -17.79
N VAL A 317 6.39 16.55 -16.73
CA VAL A 317 5.63 17.82 -16.82
C VAL A 317 6.45 18.98 -16.22
N GLY A 318 6.92 19.90 -17.07
CA GLY A 318 7.67 21.08 -16.65
C GLY A 318 9.17 20.81 -16.46
N LYS A 319 9.85 21.56 -15.58
CA LYS A 319 11.29 21.43 -15.27
C LYS A 319 11.58 20.29 -14.27
N GLN A 320 10.91 19.15 -14.40
CA GLN A 320 11.17 18.02 -13.51
C GLN A 320 12.36 17.24 -14.06
N GLU A 321 13.49 17.30 -13.36
CA GLU A 321 14.70 16.57 -13.72
C GLU A 321 14.54 15.12 -13.32
N TYR A 322 14.53 14.23 -14.32
CA TYR A 322 14.57 12.79 -14.07
C TYR A 322 15.91 12.44 -13.41
N HIS A 323 15.82 11.79 -12.26
CA HIS A 323 16.96 11.46 -11.45
C HIS A 323 17.54 10.08 -11.81
N SER A 324 17.88 9.86 -13.09
CA SER A 324 18.46 8.61 -13.60
C SER A 324 19.66 8.15 -12.76
N PRO A 325 19.78 6.86 -12.42
CA PRO A 325 21.02 6.27 -11.91
C PRO A 325 22.16 6.26 -12.94
N ALA A 326 21.86 6.42 -14.24
CA ALA A 326 22.82 6.56 -15.33
C ALA A 326 22.62 7.93 -16.04
N PRO A 327 23.28 9.02 -15.61
CA PRO A 327 23.16 10.33 -16.23
C PRO A 327 24.17 10.47 -17.38
N GLY A 328 23.71 10.85 -18.56
CA GLY A 328 24.56 11.28 -19.68
C GLY A 328 24.82 10.26 -20.78
N ALA A 329 24.41 9.00 -20.62
CA ALA A 329 24.55 8.00 -21.69
C ALA A 329 23.47 8.20 -22.77
N SER A 330 23.87 8.46 -24.02
CA SER A 330 22.98 8.37 -25.18
C SER A 330 22.83 6.92 -25.63
N TRP A 331 21.73 6.59 -26.32
CA TRP A 331 21.66 5.32 -27.05
C TRP A 331 22.80 5.19 -28.07
N ASP A 332 23.25 6.32 -28.63
CA ASP A 332 24.35 6.37 -29.60
C ASP A 332 25.69 5.99 -28.93
N ASP A 333 26.03 6.59 -27.78
CA ASP A 333 27.25 6.25 -27.01
C ASP A 333 27.27 4.79 -26.54
N PHE A 334 26.09 4.19 -26.30
CA PHE A 334 25.94 2.83 -25.80
C PHE A 334 26.04 1.76 -26.90
N LEU A 335 25.71 2.11 -28.14
CA LEU A 335 25.86 1.23 -29.31
C LEU A 335 27.31 1.21 -29.82
N ASP A 336 28.10 2.24 -29.53
CA ASP A 336 29.49 2.36 -29.97
C ASP A 336 30.51 1.63 -29.05
N VAL A 337 30.09 1.10 -27.88
CA VAL A 337 30.96 0.33 -26.94
C VAL A 337 31.15 -1.14 -27.38
N GLU A 338 31.02 -1.45 -28.67
CA GLU A 338 31.05 -2.86 -29.12
C GLU A 338 32.46 -3.51 -29.09
N ASP A 339 33.57 -2.76 -28.95
CA ASP A 339 34.91 -3.30 -29.27
C ASP A 339 36.07 -3.01 -28.27
N GLU A 340 35.86 -2.72 -26.98
CA GLU A 340 37.00 -2.68 -26.02
C GLU A 340 37.05 -3.92 -25.10
N GLU A 341 38.13 -4.70 -25.28
CA GLU A 341 38.38 -5.98 -24.60
C GLU A 341 38.94 -5.86 -23.17
N ASP A 342 39.38 -4.68 -22.71
CA ASP A 342 40.19 -4.57 -21.49
C ASP A 342 39.53 -3.77 -20.37
N LEU A 343 38.84 -4.45 -19.44
CA LEU A 343 38.56 -3.91 -18.10
C LEU A 343 38.70 -5.01 -17.03
N GLU A 344 39.95 -5.24 -16.61
CA GLU A 344 40.28 -6.03 -15.43
C GLU A 344 39.94 -5.32 -14.11
N ALA A 345 39.75 -6.16 -13.09
CA ALA A 345 39.49 -5.94 -11.67
C ALA A 345 40.05 -4.66 -11.01
N GLY A 346 39.15 -3.88 -10.43
CA GLY A 346 39.47 -2.80 -9.49
C GLY A 346 39.18 -3.15 -8.03
N ARG A 347 40.09 -3.87 -7.36
CA ARG A 347 40.23 -3.79 -5.89
C ARG A 347 40.81 -2.41 -5.56
N ASN A 348 40.01 -1.52 -4.96
CA ASN A 348 40.42 -0.55 -3.92
C ASN A 348 39.24 0.40 -3.62
N ARG A 349 38.66 0.31 -2.42
CA ARG A 349 37.67 1.27 -1.91
C ARG A 349 38.30 2.19 -0.85
N PRO A 350 38.10 3.52 -0.90
CA PRO A 350 38.34 4.39 0.24
C PRO A 350 37.23 4.22 1.30
N ARG A 351 37.61 4.25 2.57
CA ARG A 351 36.74 4.18 3.75
C ARG A 351 36.11 5.56 4.00
N ALA A 352 34.79 5.62 4.22
CA ALA A 352 34.07 6.87 4.49
C ALA A 352 33.18 6.79 5.77
N PRO A 353 32.86 7.94 6.40
CA PRO A 353 32.48 8.06 7.80
C PRO A 353 30.98 7.86 8.07
N SER A 354 30.65 7.50 9.31
CA SER A 354 29.30 7.19 9.81
C SER A 354 28.50 8.44 10.24
N VAL A 355 27.20 8.48 9.94
CA VAL A 355 26.26 9.49 10.49
C VAL A 355 24.90 8.84 10.80
N SER A 356 24.36 9.15 11.98
CA SER A 356 23.11 8.59 12.58
C SER A 356 21.79 9.27 12.13
N PRO A 357 20.62 8.64 12.35
CA PRO A 357 19.37 8.89 11.61
C PRO A 357 18.34 9.80 12.31
N GLY A 358 17.37 10.31 11.54
CA GLY A 358 16.24 11.14 12.00
C GLY A 358 15.38 11.70 10.84
N SER A 359 14.23 11.09 10.57
CA SER A 359 13.35 11.29 9.40
C SER A 359 12.74 12.71 9.28
N PRO A 360 12.86 13.37 8.10
CA PRO A 360 11.89 13.29 7.00
C PRO A 360 12.54 12.73 5.71
N GLN A 361 13.22 11.61 5.91
CA GLN A 361 14.45 11.29 5.19
C GLN A 361 14.30 10.46 3.91
N ILE A 362 13.16 9.85 3.58
CA ILE A 362 13.14 8.85 2.49
C ILE A 362 13.38 9.48 1.11
N ARG A 363 12.80 10.65 0.79
CA ARG A 363 13.06 11.31 -0.51
C ARG A 363 14.49 11.84 -0.60
N ASP A 364 15.00 12.42 0.48
CA ASP A 364 16.36 12.95 0.54
C ASP A 364 17.39 11.81 0.57
N GLN A 365 17.09 10.68 1.22
CA GLN A 365 17.88 9.45 1.20
C GLN A 365 17.82 8.76 -0.15
N LEU A 366 16.65 8.71 -0.81
CA LEU A 366 16.52 8.17 -2.16
C LEU A 366 17.28 9.05 -3.16
N ALA A 367 17.21 10.37 -3.01
CA ALA A 367 17.99 11.31 -3.81
C ALA A 367 19.49 11.13 -3.57
N LEU A 368 19.94 11.01 -2.32
CA LEU A 368 21.33 10.80 -1.95
C LEU A 368 21.87 9.44 -2.40
N VAL A 369 21.08 8.38 -2.26
CA VAL A 369 21.44 7.04 -2.77
C VAL A 369 21.38 7.00 -4.27
N SER A 370 20.39 7.60 -4.93
CA SER A 370 20.40 7.73 -6.39
C SER A 370 21.64 8.49 -6.87
N ALA A 371 22.04 9.58 -6.18
CA ALA A 371 23.26 10.32 -6.49
C ALA A 371 24.53 9.49 -6.27
N ARG A 372 24.58 8.66 -5.23
CA ARG A 372 25.67 7.72 -4.98
C ARG A 372 25.72 6.61 -6.03
N LEU A 373 24.58 6.02 -6.38
CA LEU A 373 24.47 5.04 -7.45
C LEU A 373 24.93 5.63 -8.78
N ARG A 374 24.64 6.91 -9.06
CA ARG A 374 25.19 7.63 -10.23
C ARG A 374 26.71 7.66 -10.24
N THR A 375 27.33 8.03 -9.12
CA THR A 375 28.80 8.07 -9.05
C THR A 375 29.44 6.69 -9.22
N GLU A 376 28.76 5.64 -8.78
CA GLU A 376 29.24 4.26 -8.94
C GLU A 376 29.03 3.73 -10.36
N VAL A 377 27.95 4.11 -11.05
CA VAL A 377 27.73 3.79 -12.47
C VAL A 377 28.74 4.53 -13.35
N GLN A 378 28.96 5.82 -13.11
CA GLN A 378 29.94 6.63 -13.86
C GLN A 378 31.40 6.19 -13.61
N GLY A 379 31.74 5.79 -12.38
CA GLY A 379 33.07 5.32 -12.04
C GLY A 379 33.42 3.92 -12.57
N ALA A 380 32.43 3.15 -13.06
CA ALA A 380 32.65 1.85 -13.69
C ALA A 380 33.13 1.96 -15.15
N ASP A 381 32.92 3.11 -15.80
CA ASP A 381 33.28 3.37 -17.20
C ASP A 381 34.58 4.18 -17.36
N SER A 382 35.18 4.70 -16.27
CA SER A 382 36.37 5.54 -16.34
C SER A 382 37.58 4.91 -15.65
N SER A 383 38.45 4.24 -16.40
CA SER A 383 39.82 4.00 -15.96
C SER A 383 40.63 5.31 -16.08
N PRO A 384 41.34 5.78 -15.04
CA PRO A 384 42.09 7.03 -15.10
C PRO A 384 43.44 6.81 -15.81
N MET A 385 43.59 7.38 -17.01
CA MET A 385 44.92 7.53 -17.62
C MET A 385 45.81 8.39 -16.73
N ALA A 386 46.83 7.77 -16.16
CA ALA A 386 47.86 8.42 -15.37
C ALA A 386 48.83 9.22 -16.25
N SER A 387 49.04 10.47 -15.84
CA SER A 387 50.31 11.22 -15.87
C SER A 387 50.97 11.52 -17.23
N ARG A 388 51.00 12.80 -17.58
CA ARG A 388 52.23 13.50 -17.96
C ARG A 388 52.20 14.93 -17.39
N ARG A 389 53.20 15.25 -16.57
CA ARG A 389 53.70 16.61 -16.25
C ARG A 389 53.75 17.46 -17.54
N GLY A 390 53.55 18.78 -17.58
CA GLY A 390 53.56 19.82 -16.56
C GLY A 390 54.36 21.00 -17.11
N SER A 391 53.77 22.18 -17.28
CA SER A 391 54.47 23.49 -17.24
C SER A 391 53.49 24.66 -17.41
N PHE A 392 53.44 25.47 -16.35
CA PHE A 392 53.25 26.91 -16.21
C PHE A 392 52.83 27.84 -17.38
N SER A 393 52.03 28.84 -16.97
CA SER A 393 51.82 30.22 -17.49
C SER A 393 51.03 30.35 -18.80
N GLY A 394 50.14 31.33 -19.02
CA GLY A 394 49.66 32.46 -18.23
C GLY A 394 48.60 33.22 -19.06
N GLU A 395 47.58 33.72 -18.37
CA GLU A 395 46.96 35.05 -18.51
C GLU A 395 46.53 35.65 -19.89
N LYS A 396 45.24 36.05 -19.92
CA LYS A 396 44.58 37.17 -20.64
C LYS A 396 44.06 37.03 -22.09
N GLN A 397 42.71 36.90 -22.15
CA GLN A 397 41.74 37.84 -22.72
C GLN A 397 41.58 38.04 -24.26
N PRO A 398 40.39 38.53 -24.69
CA PRO A 398 39.70 38.13 -25.93
C PRO A 398 39.50 39.28 -26.94
N SER A 399 39.17 38.94 -28.19
CA SER A 399 38.49 39.74 -29.25
C SER A 399 38.96 39.16 -30.60
N GLU A 400 38.30 39.26 -31.76
CA GLU A 400 37.05 39.83 -32.22
C GLU A 400 36.80 39.22 -33.63
N GLU A 401 35.58 39.37 -34.11
CA GLU A 401 35.08 38.99 -35.43
C GLU A 401 35.87 39.59 -36.60
N GLY A 402 35.92 38.88 -37.74
CA GLY A 402 36.53 39.39 -38.96
C GLY A 402 36.43 38.44 -40.15
N THR A 403 35.25 38.41 -40.76
CA THR A 403 34.92 37.71 -42.00
C THR A 403 35.75 38.18 -43.19
N THR A 404 36.34 37.28 -43.99
CA THR A 404 36.40 37.40 -45.47
C THR A 404 36.73 36.04 -46.10
N ALA A 405 35.79 35.53 -46.90
CA ALA A 405 36.01 34.50 -47.92
C ALA A 405 36.80 35.14 -49.09
N VAL A 406 37.56 34.46 -49.96
CA VAL A 406 37.28 33.39 -50.97
C VAL A 406 38.68 33.08 -51.63
N PRO A 407 38.89 32.13 -52.58
CA PRO A 407 38.67 30.67 -52.64
C PRO A 407 40.00 29.88 -52.85
N SER A 408 39.97 28.54 -52.76
CA SER A 408 40.81 27.68 -53.64
C SER A 408 40.45 26.20 -53.50
N LEU A 409 39.88 25.67 -54.58
CA LEU A 409 39.96 24.30 -55.13
C LEU A 409 39.91 23.08 -54.20
N ALA A 410 38.91 22.24 -54.49
CA ALA A 410 38.69 20.91 -53.97
C ALA A 410 39.85 19.93 -54.26
N PRO A 411 39.99 18.92 -53.38
CA PRO A 411 40.09 17.53 -53.79
C PRO A 411 38.88 16.72 -53.30
N ASP A 412 38.56 15.70 -54.09
CA ASP A 412 37.38 14.83 -53.99
C ASP A 412 37.02 14.34 -52.58
N PRO A 413 35.71 14.27 -52.24
CA PRO A 413 35.28 13.59 -51.04
C PRO A 413 35.36 12.08 -51.26
N MET A 414 36.20 11.42 -50.47
CA MET A 414 36.04 10.00 -50.18
C MET A 414 34.57 9.72 -49.79
N PRO A 415 34.00 8.58 -50.19
CA PRO A 415 32.59 8.31 -49.95
C PRO A 415 32.36 8.26 -48.44
N LYS A 416 31.62 9.25 -47.93
CA LYS A 416 30.90 9.10 -46.68
C LYS A 416 30.00 7.89 -46.89
N ARG A 417 30.45 6.75 -46.38
CA ARG A 417 29.62 5.57 -46.17
C ARG A 417 28.63 6.00 -45.10
N ALA A 418 27.58 6.69 -45.54
CA ALA A 418 26.34 6.77 -44.82
C ALA A 418 25.88 5.32 -44.65
N LYS A 419 26.30 4.70 -43.55
CA LYS A 419 25.52 3.60 -43.01
C LYS A 419 24.19 4.24 -42.70
N ASP A 420 23.19 3.96 -43.54
CA ASP A 420 21.80 4.00 -43.17
C ASP A 420 21.67 3.19 -41.86
N LEU A 421 21.85 3.84 -40.72
CA LEU A 421 21.38 3.36 -39.44
C LEU A 421 19.85 3.38 -39.59
N LYS A 422 19.30 2.26 -40.06
CA LYS A 422 17.90 1.93 -39.83
C LYS A 422 17.60 2.29 -38.38
N SER A 423 16.61 3.15 -38.16
CA SER A 423 16.08 3.51 -36.84
C SER A 423 16.16 2.30 -35.91
N LEU A 424 17.14 2.28 -35.01
CA LEU A 424 17.42 1.10 -34.21
C LEU A 424 16.19 0.86 -33.33
N ASP A 425 15.58 -0.32 -33.45
CA ASP A 425 14.45 -0.66 -32.61
C ASP A 425 14.96 -0.91 -31.18
N ARG A 426 14.91 0.15 -30.36
CA ARG A 426 15.37 0.17 -28.96
C ARG A 426 14.71 -0.93 -28.13
N VAL A 427 13.46 -1.28 -28.45
CA VAL A 427 12.72 -2.34 -27.77
C VAL A 427 13.24 -3.72 -28.17
N ALA A 428 13.53 -3.92 -29.46
CA ALA A 428 14.15 -5.15 -29.94
C ALA A 428 15.56 -5.35 -29.34
N PHE A 429 16.33 -4.28 -29.20
CA PHE A 429 17.63 -4.31 -28.53
C PHE A 429 17.52 -4.74 -27.06
N LEU A 430 16.63 -4.13 -26.28
CA LEU A 430 16.41 -4.49 -24.88
C LEU A 430 16.02 -5.97 -24.71
N ARG A 431 15.12 -6.47 -25.59
CA ARG A 431 14.74 -7.89 -25.62
C ARG A 431 15.93 -8.78 -25.98
N GLY A 432 16.74 -8.39 -26.97
CA GLY A 432 17.96 -9.11 -27.36
C GLY A 432 18.97 -9.25 -26.21
N CYS A 433 19.22 -8.17 -25.45
CA CYS A 433 20.08 -8.24 -24.25
C CYS A 433 19.51 -9.17 -23.18
N TRP A 434 18.19 -9.14 -22.97
CA TRP A 434 17.53 -10.03 -22.02
C TRP A 434 17.60 -11.49 -22.44
N ASP A 435 17.35 -11.80 -23.71
CA ASP A 435 17.39 -13.15 -24.25
C ASP A 435 18.80 -13.73 -24.17
N HIS A 436 19.82 -12.92 -24.47
CA HIS A 436 21.23 -13.31 -24.29
C HIS A 436 21.56 -13.61 -22.82
N PHE A 437 21.22 -12.71 -21.88
CA PHE A 437 21.46 -12.94 -20.46
C PHE A 437 20.74 -14.20 -19.94
N LYS A 438 19.49 -14.40 -20.35
CA LYS A 438 18.68 -15.56 -19.97
C LYS A 438 19.27 -16.86 -20.52
N LEU A 439 19.75 -16.87 -21.77
CA LEU A 439 20.36 -18.05 -22.38
C LEU A 439 21.61 -18.47 -21.60
N GLU A 440 22.53 -17.54 -21.35
CA GLU A 440 23.77 -17.77 -20.58
C GLU A 440 23.49 -18.30 -19.17
N GLN A 441 22.53 -17.70 -18.47
CA GLN A 441 22.12 -18.16 -17.13
C GLN A 441 21.51 -19.57 -17.16
N ASN A 442 20.64 -19.86 -18.13
CA ASN A 442 20.05 -21.19 -18.29
C ASN A 442 21.14 -22.24 -18.61
N GLU A 443 22.16 -21.87 -19.38
CA GLU A 443 23.28 -22.75 -19.68
C GLU A 443 24.13 -23.04 -18.46
N ALA A 444 24.51 -22.00 -17.69
CA ALA A 444 25.24 -22.15 -16.44
C ALA A 444 24.49 -23.06 -15.44
N ILE A 445 23.17 -22.90 -15.30
CA ILE A 445 22.34 -23.77 -14.46
C ILE A 445 22.32 -25.21 -14.99
N THR A 446 22.21 -25.40 -16.31
CA THR A 446 22.23 -26.75 -16.90
C THR A 446 23.56 -27.45 -16.63
N ARG A 447 24.69 -26.72 -16.71
CA ARG A 447 26.02 -27.23 -16.33
C ARG A 447 26.08 -27.58 -14.83
N MET A 448 25.52 -26.73 -13.96
CA MET A 448 25.44 -27.01 -12.52
C MET A 448 24.59 -28.25 -12.21
N LEU A 449 23.45 -28.42 -12.88
CA LEU A 449 22.58 -29.60 -12.70
C LEU A 449 23.22 -30.89 -13.21
N ALA A 450 24.05 -30.81 -14.26
CA ALA A 450 24.82 -31.94 -14.78
C ALA A 450 26.03 -32.30 -13.90
N ALA A 451 26.66 -31.30 -13.25
CA ALA A 451 27.79 -31.49 -12.34
C ALA A 451 27.37 -31.89 -10.92
N GLY A 452 26.12 -31.61 -10.53
CA GLY A 452 25.54 -31.97 -9.24
C GLY A 452 25.26 -33.47 -9.17
N ILE A 453 26.23 -34.25 -8.69
CA ILE A 453 26.04 -35.66 -8.37
C ILE A 453 25.17 -35.74 -7.11
N VAL A 454 23.94 -36.24 -7.26
CA VAL A 454 23.14 -36.74 -6.14
C VAL A 454 23.47 -38.24 -6.05
N ASP A 455 24.15 -38.66 -4.97
CA ASP A 455 24.61 -40.07 -4.82
C ASP A 455 23.44 -41.06 -4.66
N ASP A 456 22.25 -40.55 -4.35
CA ASP A 456 21.04 -41.31 -4.06
C ASP A 456 20.17 -41.41 -5.32
N ASP A 457 20.40 -42.43 -6.18
CA ASP A 457 19.67 -42.61 -7.45
C ASP A 457 18.23 -43.12 -7.26
N GLU A 458 17.62 -42.93 -6.09
CA GLU A 458 16.24 -43.30 -5.80
C GLU A 458 15.44 -42.08 -5.35
N LEU A 459 14.28 -41.83 -5.98
CA LEU A 459 13.36 -40.79 -5.53
C LEU A 459 12.96 -41.07 -4.09
N ARG A 460 13.02 -40.07 -3.21
CA ARG A 460 12.57 -40.18 -1.80
C ARG A 460 11.11 -40.57 -1.69
N LEU A 461 10.34 -40.35 -2.75
CA LEU A 461 8.97 -40.83 -2.89
C LEU A 461 8.84 -42.36 -2.78
N HIS A 462 9.85 -43.10 -3.24
CA HIS A 462 9.86 -44.57 -3.21
C HIS A 462 10.40 -45.14 -1.90
N LYS A 463 11.08 -44.31 -1.09
CA LYS A 463 11.54 -44.71 0.23
C LYS A 463 10.35 -44.87 1.18
N PRO A 464 10.29 -45.94 1.98
CA PRO A 464 9.23 -46.11 2.97
C PRO A 464 9.25 -44.91 3.93
N SER A 465 8.08 -44.31 4.14
CA SER A 465 7.94 -43.24 5.14
C SER A 465 8.35 -43.78 6.52
N PRO A 466 8.94 -42.94 7.40
CA PRO A 466 9.26 -43.36 8.76
C PRO A 466 8.01 -43.95 9.42
N SER A 467 8.18 -45.03 10.16
CA SER A 467 7.05 -45.71 10.83
C SER A 467 6.34 -44.74 11.78
N LEU A 468 5.06 -45.00 12.09
CA LEU A 468 4.35 -44.19 13.11
C LEU A 468 5.13 -44.17 14.44
N TYR A 469 5.79 -45.27 14.78
CA TYR A 469 6.67 -45.34 15.95
C TYR A 469 7.85 -44.37 15.83
N GLU A 470 8.57 -44.35 14.72
CA GLU A 470 9.66 -43.39 14.49
C GLU A 470 9.15 -41.94 14.43
N GLN A 471 7.96 -41.69 13.89
CA GLN A 471 7.41 -40.33 13.82
C GLN A 471 7.05 -39.76 15.20
N PHE A 472 6.59 -40.60 16.14
CA PHE A 472 6.16 -40.16 17.48
C PHE A 472 7.24 -40.34 18.56
N PHE A 473 8.16 -41.30 18.40
CA PHE A 473 9.14 -41.67 19.43
C PHE A 473 10.60 -41.47 19.00
N ALA A 474 10.89 -41.10 17.75
CA ALA A 474 12.23 -40.63 17.46
C ALA A 474 12.49 -39.36 18.29
N PRO A 475 13.69 -39.25 18.93
CA PRO A 475 14.06 -37.98 19.54
C PRO A 475 13.92 -36.90 18.46
N PRO A 476 13.32 -35.73 18.77
CA PRO A 476 13.18 -34.67 17.80
C PRO A 476 14.55 -34.45 17.19
N GLN A 477 14.70 -34.72 15.89
CA GLN A 477 15.99 -34.55 15.25
C GLN A 477 16.46 -33.13 15.57
N GLU A 478 17.63 -33.00 16.20
CA GLU A 478 18.30 -31.73 16.48
C GLU A 478 18.63 -30.91 15.22
N THR A 479 18.14 -31.34 14.06
CA THR A 479 18.11 -30.56 12.84
C THR A 479 17.15 -29.37 13.00
N VAL A 480 17.74 -28.26 13.43
CA VAL A 480 17.23 -26.89 13.33
C VAL A 480 16.33 -26.40 14.47
N ARG A 481 16.62 -26.77 15.73
CA ARG A 481 16.30 -25.84 16.84
C ARG A 481 17.22 -24.61 16.81
N SER A 482 18.45 -24.72 16.26
CA SER A 482 19.41 -23.59 16.22
C SER A 482 19.11 -22.50 15.17
N HIS A 483 18.47 -22.79 14.02
CA HIS A 483 18.13 -21.72 13.06
C HIS A 483 16.70 -21.19 13.18
N ALA A 484 15.80 -21.90 13.88
CA ALA A 484 14.48 -21.39 14.23
C ALA A 484 14.49 -20.60 15.55
N ALA A 485 15.31 -20.97 16.55
CA ALA A 485 15.43 -20.23 17.81
C ALA A 485 16.40 -19.03 17.74
N THR A 486 17.25 -18.95 16.72
CA THR A 486 18.02 -17.72 16.40
C THR A 486 17.28 -16.82 15.39
N ALA A 487 16.06 -17.20 15.01
CA ALA A 487 15.14 -16.32 14.31
C ALA A 487 14.51 -15.38 15.35
N VAL A 488 14.86 -14.09 15.29
CA VAL A 488 14.32 -12.98 16.11
C VAL A 488 15.06 -12.72 17.44
N ARG A 489 16.35 -12.39 17.36
CA ARG A 489 16.88 -11.26 18.15
C ARG A 489 17.21 -10.11 17.19
N PRO A 490 16.48 -8.98 17.20
CA PRO A 490 17.06 -7.76 16.68
C PRO A 490 18.25 -7.40 17.57
N ALA A 491 19.36 -6.97 16.97
CA ALA A 491 20.44 -6.34 17.71
C ALA A 491 19.85 -5.23 18.59
N GLU A 492 19.96 -5.40 19.91
CA GLU A 492 19.71 -4.33 20.86
C GLU A 492 20.64 -3.18 20.49
N THR A 493 20.05 -2.09 20.02
CA THR A 493 20.68 -0.77 20.03
C THR A 493 21.01 -0.45 21.48
N GLN A 494 22.29 -0.56 21.83
CA GLN A 494 22.83 -0.04 23.09
C GLN A 494 22.43 1.43 23.24
N PRO A 495 21.80 1.83 24.35
CA PRO A 495 21.59 3.24 24.64
C PRO A 495 22.94 3.89 24.96
N THR A 496 23.20 4.98 24.25
CA THR A 496 24.30 5.90 24.46
C THR A 496 24.38 6.40 25.90
N GLN A 497 25.55 6.17 26.49
CA GLN A 497 26.27 7.01 27.45
C GLN A 497 25.43 8.03 28.27
N ARG A 498 25.17 7.68 29.54
CA ARG A 498 25.20 8.66 30.63
C ARG A 498 26.56 8.60 31.33
N ARG A 499 27.21 9.76 31.29
CA ARG A 499 28.51 10.12 31.86
C ARG A 499 28.46 10.08 33.39
N GLY A 500 29.42 9.42 34.05
CA GLY A 500 29.67 9.64 35.48
C GLY A 500 30.33 8.52 36.29
N GLY A 501 31.64 8.29 36.09
CA GLY A 501 32.61 8.20 37.18
C GLY A 501 32.72 6.95 38.09
N LYS A 502 33.90 6.31 37.96
CA LYS A 502 34.85 5.86 39.01
C LYS A 502 34.82 4.41 39.54
N LYS A 503 36.04 3.83 39.48
CA LYS A 503 36.66 2.70 40.22
C LYS A 503 36.26 1.29 39.75
N SER A 504 37.13 0.28 39.67
CA SER A 504 38.59 0.12 39.74
C SER A 504 38.85 -1.28 39.19
N ALA A 505 40.01 -1.50 38.58
CA ALA A 505 40.43 -2.80 38.05
C ALA A 505 40.77 -3.78 39.17
N GLU A 506 40.49 -5.07 38.97
CA GLU A 506 41.32 -6.14 39.49
C GLU A 506 41.20 -7.42 38.64
N LYS A 507 42.37 -7.97 38.32
CA LYS A 507 42.64 -9.25 37.66
C LYS A 507 42.24 -10.38 38.60
N GLU A 508 41.79 -11.51 38.05
CA GLU A 508 42.36 -12.80 38.45
C GLU A 508 42.13 -13.87 37.38
N THR A 509 43.16 -14.70 37.22
CA THR A 509 43.32 -15.77 36.25
C THR A 509 43.35 -17.03 37.07
N GLU A 510 42.56 -18.05 36.77
CA GLU A 510 42.87 -19.39 37.28
C GLU A 510 42.33 -20.50 36.39
N THR A 511 43.05 -21.62 36.44
CA THR A 511 43.25 -22.59 35.38
C THR A 511 42.94 -23.98 35.95
N VAL A 512 42.66 -24.94 35.06
CA VAL A 512 42.81 -26.42 35.22
C VAL A 512 41.67 -27.19 35.92
N ARG A 513 41.05 -28.15 35.21
CA ARG A 513 41.24 -29.62 35.36
C ARG A 513 40.15 -30.46 34.64
N GLN A 514 40.59 -31.29 33.71
CA GLN A 514 39.92 -32.54 33.31
C GLN A 514 40.41 -33.68 34.22
N PRO A 515 39.62 -34.76 34.41
CA PRO A 515 40.14 -36.08 34.72
C PRO A 515 39.87 -37.09 33.60
N ILE A 516 40.83 -38.00 33.43
CA ILE A 516 40.81 -39.22 32.61
C ILE A 516 40.54 -40.40 33.55
N GLU A 517 39.72 -41.37 33.12
CA GLU A 517 39.86 -42.77 33.53
C GLU A 517 39.38 -43.72 32.40
N GLU A 518 40.12 -44.80 32.22
CA GLU A 518 40.09 -45.78 31.12
C GLU A 518 39.14 -46.97 31.41
N ALA A 519 38.56 -47.59 30.37
CA ALA A 519 38.31 -49.04 30.28
C ALA A 519 37.90 -49.50 28.87
N GLU A 520 38.81 -50.25 28.25
CA GLU A 520 38.73 -51.38 27.30
C GLU A 520 37.43 -51.74 26.51
N GLY A 521 37.62 -52.03 25.20
CA GLY A 521 36.94 -53.17 24.55
C GLY A 521 36.26 -52.98 23.17
N SER A 522 37.02 -53.27 22.10
CA SER A 522 36.59 -53.92 20.84
C SER A 522 35.69 -53.21 19.78
N ALA A 523 36.27 -53.07 18.59
CA ALA A 523 35.67 -53.18 17.25
C ALA A 523 34.45 -52.31 16.88
N ALA A 524 34.68 -51.10 16.34
CA ALA A 524 33.85 -50.46 15.31
C ALA A 524 34.49 -49.14 14.80
N GLN A 525 35.67 -49.19 14.18
CA GLN A 525 36.19 -48.08 13.37
C GLN A 525 35.98 -48.39 11.89
N ASP A 526 34.76 -48.16 11.42
CA ASP A 526 34.48 -47.95 9.98
C ASP A 526 33.18 -47.16 9.71
N GLY A 527 32.35 -46.88 10.73
CA GLY A 527 31.08 -46.15 10.57
C GLY A 527 31.14 -44.62 10.69
N SER A 528 32.22 -44.05 11.25
CA SER A 528 32.24 -42.61 11.61
C SER A 528 32.53 -41.69 10.41
N GLN A 529 33.39 -42.11 9.47
CA GLN A 529 33.72 -41.31 8.28
C GLN A 529 32.59 -41.28 7.22
N ALA A 530 31.75 -42.32 7.16
CA ALA A 530 30.60 -42.36 6.25
C ALA A 530 29.45 -41.43 6.71
N SER A 531 29.26 -41.29 8.03
CA SER A 531 28.22 -40.42 8.61
C SER A 531 28.54 -38.92 8.44
N GLU A 532 29.80 -38.52 8.61
CA GLU A 532 30.24 -37.13 8.37
C GLU A 532 30.28 -36.75 6.88
N LYS A 533 30.69 -37.67 5.99
CA LYS A 533 30.60 -37.48 4.54
C LYS A 533 29.14 -37.31 4.08
N SER A 534 28.21 -38.16 4.54
CA SER A 534 26.80 -38.05 4.15
C SER A 534 26.13 -36.75 4.63
N LYS A 535 26.49 -36.24 5.82
CA LYS A 535 25.98 -34.94 6.33
C LYS A 535 26.56 -33.74 5.56
N SER A 536 27.85 -33.77 5.23
CA SER A 536 28.52 -32.76 4.40
C SER A 536 27.96 -32.72 2.97
N GLN A 537 27.74 -33.89 2.36
CA GLN A 537 27.22 -34.04 1.00
C GLN A 537 25.73 -33.69 0.91
N SER A 538 24.90 -34.11 1.87
CA SER A 538 23.49 -33.70 1.96
C SER A 538 23.32 -32.18 2.06
N THR A 539 24.25 -31.48 2.71
CA THR A 539 24.21 -30.02 2.85
C THR A 539 24.51 -29.35 1.50
N THR A 540 25.43 -29.92 0.71
CA THR A 540 25.86 -29.39 -0.59
C THR A 540 24.77 -29.54 -1.67
N GLU A 541 24.06 -30.67 -1.68
CA GLU A 541 22.91 -30.91 -2.57
C GLU A 541 21.76 -29.93 -2.30
N ILE A 542 21.45 -29.68 -1.02
CA ILE A 542 20.41 -28.74 -0.60
C ILE A 542 20.76 -27.33 -1.07
N ILE A 543 22.03 -26.92 -0.91
CA ILE A 543 22.52 -25.60 -1.33
C ILE A 543 22.45 -25.43 -2.86
N CYS A 544 22.83 -26.45 -3.64
CA CYS A 544 22.74 -26.39 -5.10
C CYS A 544 21.29 -26.26 -5.57
N GLY A 545 20.39 -27.05 -4.97
CA GLY A 545 18.98 -27.06 -5.30
C GLY A 545 18.26 -25.74 -5.07
N THR A 546 18.51 -25.13 -3.91
CA THR A 546 17.91 -23.86 -3.56
C THR A 546 18.52 -22.69 -4.33
N SER A 547 19.81 -22.76 -4.70
CA SER A 547 20.46 -21.79 -5.59
C SER A 547 19.76 -21.74 -6.95
N VAL A 548 19.66 -22.88 -7.62
CA VAL A 548 19.04 -23.03 -8.95
C VAL A 548 17.59 -22.51 -8.94
N LEU A 549 16.85 -22.90 -7.92
CA LEU A 549 15.45 -22.55 -7.72
C LEU A 549 15.22 -21.02 -7.64
N ARG A 550 16.16 -20.31 -7.02
CA ARG A 550 16.07 -18.86 -6.81
C ARG A 550 16.52 -18.07 -8.02
N VAL A 551 17.51 -18.57 -8.76
CA VAL A 551 17.92 -18.00 -10.05
C VAL A 551 16.77 -18.06 -11.04
N PHE A 552 16.07 -19.21 -11.15
CA PHE A 552 14.89 -19.30 -12.01
C PHE A 552 13.77 -18.35 -11.59
N SER A 553 13.60 -18.14 -10.27
CA SER A 553 12.63 -17.17 -9.75
C SER A 553 13.00 -15.72 -10.12
N PHE A 554 14.29 -15.38 -10.10
CA PHE A 554 14.81 -14.10 -10.55
C PHE A 554 14.60 -13.91 -12.06
N ILE A 555 14.95 -14.91 -12.87
CA ILE A 555 14.77 -14.88 -14.34
C ILE A 555 13.30 -14.69 -14.70
N PHE A 556 12.40 -15.43 -14.07
CA PHE A 556 10.97 -15.30 -14.32
C PHE A 556 10.44 -13.92 -13.93
N GLY A 557 10.79 -13.43 -12.73
CA GLY A 557 10.39 -12.12 -12.23
C GLY A 557 10.87 -10.98 -13.12
N MET A 558 12.17 -10.96 -13.45
CA MET A 558 12.77 -9.93 -14.29
C MET A 558 12.30 -9.98 -15.75
N GLY A 559 12.08 -11.17 -16.32
CA GLY A 559 11.56 -11.28 -17.69
C GLY A 559 10.20 -10.61 -17.85
N GLY A 560 9.30 -10.82 -16.90
CA GLY A 560 8.01 -10.11 -16.89
C GLY A 560 8.16 -8.59 -16.73
N VAL A 561 9.19 -8.10 -16.03
CA VAL A 561 9.46 -6.67 -15.93
C VAL A 561 9.93 -6.11 -17.27
N ILE A 562 10.85 -6.79 -17.96
CA ILE A 562 11.38 -6.37 -19.27
C ILE A 562 10.27 -6.35 -20.32
N ASP A 563 9.43 -7.38 -20.40
CA ASP A 563 8.31 -7.43 -21.36
C ASP A 563 7.31 -6.30 -21.16
N ASN A 564 7.02 -5.96 -19.90
CA ASN A 564 6.11 -4.87 -19.58
C ASN A 564 6.75 -3.49 -19.77
N LEU A 565 8.05 -3.36 -19.54
CA LEU A 565 8.80 -2.15 -19.86
C LEU A 565 8.84 -1.91 -21.38
N ALA A 566 9.15 -2.95 -22.16
CA ALA A 566 9.11 -2.92 -23.63
C ALA A 566 7.72 -2.50 -24.14
N SER A 567 6.66 -3.13 -23.63
CA SER A 567 5.28 -2.80 -23.97
C SER A 567 4.89 -1.39 -23.53
N LEU A 568 5.40 -0.89 -22.41
CA LEU A 568 5.16 0.48 -21.94
C LEU A 568 5.92 1.50 -22.81
N HIS A 569 7.15 1.19 -23.21
CA HIS A 569 7.95 2.00 -24.11
C HIS A 569 7.25 2.15 -25.46
N ASP A 570 6.83 1.05 -26.10
CA ASP A 570 6.06 1.08 -27.35
C ASP A 570 4.74 1.89 -27.23
N HIS A 571 4.14 1.90 -26.04
CA HIS A 571 2.87 2.61 -25.82
C HIS A 571 3.04 4.11 -25.60
N VAL A 572 4.15 4.53 -24.96
CA VAL A 572 4.39 5.92 -24.53
C VAL A 572 5.28 6.68 -25.52
N VAL A 573 6.35 6.04 -26.00
CA VAL A 573 7.38 6.66 -26.84
C VAL A 573 6.98 6.53 -28.32
N PRO A 574 6.82 7.63 -29.06
CA PRO A 574 6.50 7.58 -30.49
C PRO A 574 7.69 7.04 -31.29
N ARG A 575 7.42 6.23 -32.32
CA ARG A 575 8.46 5.70 -33.23
C ARG A 575 9.07 6.78 -34.12
N ASP A 576 8.25 7.73 -34.58
CA ASP A 576 8.67 8.90 -35.37
C ASP A 576 7.93 10.17 -34.92
N GLU A 577 8.45 11.36 -35.26
CA GLU A 577 7.77 12.64 -35.01
C GLU A 577 6.38 12.72 -35.66
N ALA A 578 6.19 12.08 -36.81
CA ALA A 578 4.90 12.00 -37.51
C ALA A 578 3.86 11.14 -36.76
N HIS A 579 4.30 10.18 -35.95
CA HIS A 579 3.44 9.29 -35.14
C HIS A 579 3.14 9.87 -33.75
N ARG A 580 3.61 11.09 -33.46
CA ARG A 580 3.40 11.75 -32.17
C ARG A 580 1.93 12.18 -32.02
N ARG A 581 1.27 11.70 -30.97
CA ARG A 581 -0.15 12.00 -30.71
C ARG A 581 -0.40 13.51 -30.56
N SER A 582 -1.37 14.03 -31.29
CA SER A 582 -1.83 15.43 -31.18
C SER A 582 -2.52 15.66 -29.82
N LYS A 583 -2.28 16.81 -29.19
CA LYS A 583 -3.05 17.21 -27.99
C LYS A 583 -4.50 17.49 -28.37
N ARG A 584 -5.45 16.95 -27.61
CA ARG A 584 -6.90 17.19 -27.82
C ARG A 584 -7.56 17.47 -26.48
N LEU A 585 -8.74 18.09 -26.52
CA LEU A 585 -9.58 18.23 -25.35
C LEU A 585 -10.24 16.89 -25.04
N HIS A 586 -9.91 16.29 -23.90
CA HIS A 586 -10.52 15.05 -23.45
C HIS A 586 -11.51 15.32 -22.31
N PHE A 587 -12.72 14.79 -22.47
CA PHE A 587 -13.76 14.80 -21.43
C PHE A 587 -13.75 13.45 -20.71
N HIS A 588 -12.82 13.28 -19.78
CA HIS A 588 -12.60 11.98 -19.13
C HIS A 588 -13.80 11.50 -18.29
N LEU A 589 -14.68 12.42 -17.89
CA LEU A 589 -15.90 12.11 -17.12
C LEU A 589 -16.79 11.08 -17.84
N PHE A 590 -16.89 11.17 -19.17
CA PHE A 590 -17.72 10.27 -19.97
C PHE A 590 -16.98 8.99 -20.40
N GLU A 591 -15.64 9.01 -20.39
CA GLU A 591 -14.80 7.83 -20.67
C GLU A 591 -14.80 6.83 -19.49
N THR A 592 -15.03 7.32 -18.27
CA THR A 592 -15.01 6.52 -17.04
C THR A 592 -16.36 5.89 -16.67
N ILE A 593 -17.46 6.30 -17.31
CA ILE A 593 -18.74 5.61 -17.17
C ILE A 593 -18.50 4.19 -17.72
N PRO A 594 -18.63 3.14 -16.88
CA PRO A 594 -18.40 1.79 -17.35
C PRO A 594 -19.40 1.54 -18.48
N LYS A 595 -18.91 1.48 -19.73
CA LYS A 595 -19.66 0.85 -20.81
C LYS A 595 -20.03 -0.49 -20.24
N ALA A 596 -21.33 -0.77 -20.09
CA ALA A 596 -21.83 -2.01 -19.51
C ALA A 596 -21.14 -3.16 -20.26
N ALA A 597 -20.04 -3.64 -19.70
CA ALA A 597 -19.30 -4.73 -20.27
C ALA A 597 -20.31 -5.87 -20.16
N LYS A 598 -20.81 -6.35 -21.31
CA LYS A 598 -21.57 -7.59 -21.33
C LYS A 598 -20.74 -8.55 -20.49
N ALA A 599 -21.34 -9.08 -19.43
CA ALA A 599 -20.73 -10.15 -18.65
C ALA A 599 -20.66 -11.38 -19.56
N SER A 600 -19.75 -11.34 -20.53
CA SER A 600 -19.63 -12.27 -21.65
C SER A 600 -18.71 -13.42 -21.28
N GLY A 601 -18.68 -13.81 -20.02
CA GLY A 601 -17.87 -14.90 -19.53
C GLY A 601 -18.71 -15.83 -18.69
N VAL A 602 -18.38 -17.13 -18.74
CA VAL A 602 -19.00 -18.17 -17.92
C VAL A 602 -18.96 -17.77 -16.44
N PRO A 603 -20.09 -17.71 -15.72
CA PRO A 603 -20.10 -17.37 -14.30
C PRO A 603 -19.25 -18.35 -13.50
N LEU A 604 -18.51 -17.85 -12.51
CA LEU A 604 -17.51 -18.63 -11.74
C LEU A 604 -18.00 -20.02 -11.30
N ARG A 605 -19.26 -20.14 -10.84
CA ARG A 605 -19.79 -21.42 -10.37
C ARG A 605 -19.98 -22.44 -11.50
N GLN A 606 -20.39 -21.97 -12.68
CA GLN A 606 -20.48 -22.80 -13.88
C GLN A 606 -19.08 -23.14 -14.39
N ALA A 607 -18.14 -22.18 -14.40
CA ALA A 607 -16.75 -22.43 -14.75
C ALA A 607 -16.12 -23.50 -13.85
N LEU A 608 -16.33 -23.43 -12.54
CA LEU A 608 -15.86 -24.45 -11.58
C LEU A 608 -16.52 -25.82 -11.78
N ALA A 609 -17.80 -25.86 -12.16
CA ALA A 609 -18.49 -27.11 -12.46
C ALA A 609 -17.90 -27.77 -13.71
N ILE A 610 -17.69 -26.99 -14.78
CA ILE A 610 -17.03 -27.43 -16.03
C ILE A 610 -15.63 -27.99 -15.72
N LEU A 611 -14.80 -27.24 -14.99
CA LEU A 611 -13.43 -27.66 -14.67
C LEU A 611 -13.35 -28.87 -13.73
N SER A 612 -14.36 -29.08 -12.88
CA SER A 612 -14.45 -30.26 -12.01
C SER A 612 -15.15 -31.46 -12.66
N GLY A 613 -15.57 -31.35 -13.92
CA GLY A 613 -16.31 -32.40 -14.63
C GLY A 613 -17.70 -32.69 -14.05
N ARG A 614 -18.34 -31.69 -13.40
CA ARG A 614 -19.66 -31.83 -12.77
C ARG A 614 -20.72 -31.02 -13.52
N ASN A 615 -21.94 -31.55 -13.60
CA ASN A 615 -23.08 -30.83 -14.18
C ASN A 615 -23.50 -29.66 -13.28
N PHE A 616 -23.61 -28.45 -13.84
CA PHE A 616 -24.05 -27.27 -13.10
C PHE A 616 -25.58 -27.21 -13.03
N VAL A 617 -26.13 -27.30 -11.82
CA VAL A 617 -27.56 -27.03 -11.55
C VAL A 617 -27.66 -25.77 -10.71
N GLU A 618 -28.36 -24.75 -11.22
CA GLU A 618 -28.54 -23.50 -10.49
C GLU A 618 -29.44 -23.72 -9.25
N LYS A 619 -28.84 -23.65 -8.06
CA LYS A 619 -29.59 -23.77 -6.81
C LYS A 619 -30.45 -22.52 -6.58
N LYS A 620 -31.76 -22.64 -6.78
CA LYS A 620 -32.74 -21.59 -6.46
C LYS A 620 -32.58 -21.17 -4.99
N VAL A 621 -32.40 -19.87 -4.76
CA VAL A 621 -32.19 -19.32 -3.41
C VAL A 621 -33.52 -19.31 -2.67
N SER A 622 -33.67 -20.17 -1.66
CA SER A 622 -34.84 -20.19 -0.78
C SER A 622 -35.04 -18.84 -0.06
N TRP A 623 -36.29 -18.47 0.21
CA TRP A 623 -36.66 -17.29 0.99
C TRP A 623 -35.91 -17.23 2.33
N TRP A 624 -35.82 -18.34 3.04
CA TRP A 624 -35.10 -18.43 4.33
C TRP A 624 -33.61 -18.13 4.18
N VAL A 625 -32.99 -18.45 3.04
CA VAL A 625 -31.60 -18.08 2.75
C VAL A 625 -31.48 -16.58 2.52
N ARG A 626 -32.51 -15.92 1.96
CA ARG A 626 -32.54 -14.45 1.83
C ARG A 626 -32.69 -13.78 3.20
N VAL A 627 -33.57 -14.31 4.07
CA VAL A 627 -33.70 -13.84 5.46
C VAL A 627 -32.40 -14.06 6.24
N ALA A 628 -31.79 -15.24 6.15
CA ALA A 628 -30.50 -15.51 6.78
C ALA A 628 -29.36 -14.61 6.25
N ARG A 629 -29.40 -14.20 4.97
CA ARG A 629 -28.48 -13.19 4.43
C ARG A 629 -28.75 -11.81 5.02
N LEU A 630 -30.00 -11.43 5.20
CA LEU A 630 -30.38 -10.16 5.83
C LEU A 630 -29.97 -10.13 7.31
N GLU A 631 -30.18 -11.23 8.02
CA GLU A 631 -29.71 -11.39 9.40
C GLU A 631 -28.17 -11.29 9.48
N ARG A 632 -27.45 -11.99 8.60
CA ARG A 632 -25.99 -11.88 8.52
C ARG A 632 -25.54 -10.47 8.18
N LEU A 633 -26.27 -9.77 7.31
CA LEU A 633 -26.00 -8.37 6.97
C LEU A 633 -26.20 -7.47 8.21
N ALA A 634 -27.27 -7.67 8.96
CA ALA A 634 -27.56 -6.91 10.19
C ALA A 634 -26.50 -7.14 11.29
N ARG A 635 -25.93 -8.36 11.37
CA ARG A 635 -24.84 -8.70 12.29
C ARG A 635 -23.44 -8.27 11.81
N THR A 636 -23.31 -7.67 10.63
CA THR A 636 -22.00 -7.19 10.18
C THR A 636 -21.46 -6.09 11.09
N PRO A 637 -20.14 -5.99 11.27
CA PRO A 637 -19.54 -4.92 12.09
C PRO A 637 -19.88 -3.53 11.58
N THR A 638 -20.05 -3.38 10.26
CA THR A 638 -20.50 -2.14 9.61
C THR A 638 -21.94 -1.78 9.98
N SER A 639 -22.83 -2.77 10.05
CA SER A 639 -24.22 -2.60 10.49
C SER A 639 -24.31 -2.26 11.98
N ILE A 640 -23.54 -2.94 12.82
CA ILE A 640 -23.47 -2.64 14.26
C ILE A 640 -22.99 -1.20 14.49
N TYR A 641 -21.95 -0.77 13.78
CA TYR A 641 -21.49 0.62 13.81
C TYR A 641 -22.57 1.61 13.37
N ALA A 642 -23.26 1.32 12.26
CA ALA A 642 -24.31 2.19 11.73
C ALA A 642 -25.51 2.29 12.70
N PHE A 643 -25.93 1.17 13.27
CA PHE A 643 -26.98 1.11 14.28
C PHE A 643 -26.63 1.93 15.51
N LYS A 644 -25.40 1.76 16.03
CA LYS A 644 -24.89 2.52 17.17
C LYS A 644 -24.85 4.02 16.90
N THR A 645 -24.42 4.42 15.71
CA THR A 645 -24.39 5.81 15.27
C THR A 645 -25.80 6.38 15.19
N ALA A 646 -26.74 5.63 14.62
CA ALA A 646 -28.16 6.01 14.58
C ALA A 646 -28.77 6.16 15.97
N CYS A 647 -28.47 5.25 16.90
CA CYS A 647 -28.91 5.37 18.30
C CYS A 647 -28.34 6.61 18.97
N ALA A 648 -27.03 6.87 18.87
CA ALA A 648 -26.38 8.02 19.49
C ALA A 648 -26.95 9.35 18.97
N VAL A 649 -27.11 9.47 17.65
CA VAL A 649 -27.70 10.65 17.00
C VAL A 649 -29.19 10.79 17.33
N SER A 650 -29.92 9.68 17.45
CA SER A 650 -31.35 9.73 17.84
C SER A 650 -31.53 10.12 19.29
N VAL A 651 -30.71 9.62 20.22
CA VAL A 651 -30.69 10.07 21.62
C VAL A 651 -30.42 11.56 21.68
N TYR A 652 -29.51 12.08 20.84
CA TYR A 652 -29.30 13.52 20.74
C TYR A 652 -30.51 14.27 20.20
N ALA A 653 -31.16 13.75 19.15
CA ALA A 653 -32.37 14.32 18.58
C ALA A 653 -33.56 14.32 19.56
N VAL A 654 -33.60 13.38 20.52
CA VAL A 654 -34.62 13.36 21.58
C VAL A 654 -34.57 14.63 22.44
N PHE A 655 -33.40 15.24 22.66
CA PHE A 655 -33.32 16.52 23.40
C PHE A 655 -34.09 17.63 22.70
N LEU A 656 -34.17 17.58 21.36
CA LEU A 656 -34.92 18.54 20.57
C LEU A 656 -36.41 18.14 20.47
N LEU A 657 -36.70 16.86 20.26
CA LEU A 657 -38.07 16.34 20.06
C LEU A 657 -38.90 16.29 21.37
N ALA A 658 -38.26 16.04 22.52
CA ALA A 658 -38.93 15.94 23.81
C ALA A 658 -39.37 17.33 24.29
N PRO A 659 -40.67 17.59 24.53
CA PRO A 659 -41.18 18.91 24.90
C PRO A 659 -40.48 19.53 26.12
N SER A 660 -40.10 18.71 27.11
CA SER A 660 -39.42 19.15 28.32
C SER A 660 -37.97 19.60 28.09
N LEU A 661 -37.33 19.11 27.03
CA LEU A 661 -35.92 19.40 26.71
C LEU A 661 -35.77 20.35 25.52
N THR A 662 -36.84 20.58 24.74
CA THR A 662 -36.81 21.45 23.55
C THR A 662 -36.28 22.85 23.90
N SER A 663 -36.79 23.48 24.97
CA SER A 663 -36.33 24.80 25.41
C SER A 663 -34.86 24.80 25.83
N PHE A 664 -34.39 23.72 26.47
CA PHE A 664 -32.99 23.56 26.80
C PHE A 664 -32.13 23.46 25.53
N PHE A 665 -32.56 22.66 24.55
CA PHE A 665 -31.86 22.49 23.28
C PHE A 665 -31.73 23.81 22.51
N THR A 666 -32.80 24.60 22.42
CA THR A 666 -32.81 25.88 21.71
C THR A 666 -32.01 26.96 22.46
N ASN A 667 -32.14 27.04 23.79
CA ASN A 667 -31.48 28.08 24.58
C ASN A 667 -29.97 27.86 24.73
N PHE A 668 -29.51 26.61 24.75
CA PHE A 668 -28.09 26.27 24.78
C PHE A 668 -27.46 26.15 23.39
N GLY A 669 -28.26 26.25 22.31
CA GLY A 669 -27.73 26.21 20.95
C GLY A 669 -27.07 24.88 20.60
N LEU A 670 -27.71 23.76 20.98
CA LEU A 670 -27.16 22.41 20.79
C LEU A 670 -27.09 21.96 19.31
N THR A 671 -27.38 22.80 18.33
CA THR A 671 -27.27 22.42 16.91
C THR A 671 -25.84 22.02 16.51
N GLY A 672 -24.82 22.65 17.11
CA GLY A 672 -23.41 22.37 16.82
C GLY A 672 -22.90 21.00 17.30
N GLY A 673 -23.52 20.40 18.32
CA GLY A 673 -23.06 19.12 18.88
C GLY A 673 -23.38 17.90 18.00
N LEU A 674 -24.28 18.03 17.02
CA LEU A 674 -24.57 16.95 16.08
C LEU A 674 -23.33 16.59 15.22
N ILE A 675 -22.59 17.59 14.75
CA ILE A 675 -21.32 17.39 14.02
C ILE A 675 -20.35 16.61 14.91
N THR A 676 -20.20 17.04 16.17
CA THR A 676 -19.36 16.38 17.16
C THR A 676 -19.72 14.90 17.27
N ILE A 677 -20.99 14.55 17.50
CA ILE A 677 -21.43 13.15 17.62
C ILE A 677 -21.14 12.35 16.35
N VAL A 678 -21.51 12.85 15.18
CA VAL A 678 -21.32 12.12 13.91
C VAL A 678 -19.83 11.89 13.63
N VAL A 679 -18.96 12.86 13.95
CA VAL A 679 -17.50 12.70 13.80
C VAL A 679 -16.93 11.81 14.89
N ALA A 680 -17.48 11.85 16.10
CA ALA A 680 -17.02 11.10 17.28
C ALA A 680 -17.26 9.61 17.13
N MET A 681 -18.41 9.24 16.53
CA MET A 681 -18.76 7.87 16.26
C MET A 681 -17.86 7.30 15.17
N ALA A 682 -16.84 6.55 15.58
CA ALA A 682 -15.96 5.80 14.70
C ALA A 682 -16.16 4.28 14.83
N PRO A 683 -15.80 3.48 13.80
CA PRO A 683 -15.98 2.03 13.81
C PRO A 683 -15.23 1.28 14.92
N THR A 684 -14.16 1.87 15.44
CA THR A 684 -13.32 1.27 16.49
C THR A 684 -13.14 2.19 17.68
N LEU A 685 -12.92 1.61 18.87
CA LEU A 685 -12.70 2.35 20.10
C LEU A 685 -11.42 3.20 20.05
N GLY A 686 -10.31 2.65 19.56
CA GLY A 686 -9.04 3.38 19.44
C GLY A 686 -9.13 4.62 18.54
N GLN A 687 -9.84 4.52 17.41
CA GLN A 687 -10.10 5.68 16.55
C GLN A 687 -11.00 6.71 17.23
N THR A 688 -12.01 6.25 17.98
CA THR A 688 -12.91 7.13 18.73
C THR A 688 -12.17 7.91 19.81
N PHE A 689 -11.28 7.25 20.55
CA PHE A 689 -10.48 7.90 21.59
C PHE A 689 -9.56 8.99 21.02
N LEU A 690 -8.81 8.67 19.96
CA LEU A 690 -7.99 9.66 19.26
C LEU A 690 -8.87 10.83 18.75
N THR A 691 -10.04 10.50 18.18
CA THR A 691 -10.97 11.51 17.69
C THR A 691 -11.48 12.39 18.82
N PHE A 692 -11.89 11.84 19.97
CA PHE A 692 -12.35 12.62 21.13
C PHE A 692 -11.33 13.66 21.57
N VAL A 693 -10.06 13.27 21.70
CA VAL A 693 -8.98 14.20 22.06
C VAL A 693 -8.88 15.32 21.02
N LEU A 694 -8.89 14.97 19.73
CA LEU A 694 -8.83 15.95 18.64
C LEU A 694 -10.06 16.85 18.56
N GLN A 695 -11.25 16.35 18.90
CA GLN A 695 -12.48 17.14 18.91
C GLN A 695 -12.52 18.12 20.08
N LEU A 696 -12.07 17.69 21.27
CA LEU A 696 -12.00 18.53 22.45
C LEU A 696 -11.00 19.67 22.23
N LEU A 697 -9.81 19.34 21.74
CA LEU A 697 -8.78 20.33 21.41
C LEU A 697 -9.23 21.25 20.26
N GLY A 698 -9.79 20.68 19.19
CA GLY A 698 -10.22 21.43 18.02
C GLY A 698 -11.35 22.40 18.32
N THR A 699 -12.49 21.89 18.78
CA THR A 699 -13.68 22.71 19.09
C THR A 699 -13.40 23.71 20.20
N GLY A 700 -12.66 23.30 21.24
CA GLY A 700 -12.28 24.18 22.34
C GLY A 700 -11.40 25.33 21.88
N PHE A 701 -10.32 25.03 21.13
CA PHE A 701 -9.45 26.05 20.56
C PHE A 701 -10.20 26.98 19.60
N GLY A 702 -11.05 26.44 18.73
CA GLY A 702 -11.86 27.22 17.79
C GLY A 702 -12.83 28.19 18.47
N THR A 703 -13.53 27.72 19.50
CA THR A 703 -14.51 28.53 20.25
C THR A 703 -13.80 29.63 21.05
N LEU A 704 -12.69 29.31 21.73
CA LEU A 704 -11.89 30.30 22.47
C LEU A 704 -11.28 31.35 21.54
N TYR A 705 -10.78 30.94 20.37
CA TYR A 705 -10.22 31.86 19.41
C TYR A 705 -11.30 32.77 18.80
N GLY A 706 -12.48 32.22 18.48
CA GLY A 706 -13.63 33.03 18.04
C GLY A 706 -14.04 34.07 19.08
N LEU A 707 -14.10 33.69 20.35
CA LEU A 707 -14.36 34.62 21.46
C LEU A 707 -13.30 35.73 21.54
N LEU A 708 -12.01 35.37 21.40
CA LEU A 708 -10.90 36.32 21.43
C LEU A 708 -11.02 37.35 20.31
N ILE A 709 -11.24 36.92 19.07
CA ILE A 709 -11.38 37.84 17.92
C ILE A 709 -12.59 38.77 18.11
N LEU A 710 -13.73 38.23 18.54
CA LEU A 710 -14.93 39.04 18.82
C LEU A 710 -14.70 40.07 19.92
N ARG A 711 -13.86 39.77 20.92
CA ARG A 711 -13.54 40.71 21.99
C ARG A 711 -12.54 41.79 21.59
N ILE A 712 -11.56 41.46 20.74
CA ILE A 712 -10.60 42.42 20.21
C ILE A 712 -11.29 43.50 19.37
N PHE A 713 -12.32 43.13 18.61
CA PHE A 713 -13.01 44.05 17.68
C PHE A 713 -14.40 44.50 18.13
N LEU A 714 -14.70 44.36 19.43
CA LEU A 714 -15.91 44.90 20.02
C LEU A 714 -15.82 46.42 20.11
N ASP A 715 -16.81 47.14 19.55
CA ASP A 715 -16.92 48.60 19.58
C ASP A 715 -15.69 49.35 19.02
N VAL A 716 -14.96 48.73 18.10
CA VAL A 716 -13.77 49.32 17.46
C VAL A 716 -14.14 49.96 16.13
N GLY A 717 -13.72 51.22 15.93
CA GLY A 717 -13.83 51.90 14.63
C GLY A 717 -15.25 52.27 14.21
N GLY A 718 -16.16 52.49 15.17
CA GLY A 718 -17.54 52.90 14.91
C GLY A 718 -18.50 51.76 14.53
N PHE A 719 -18.04 50.51 14.58
CA PHE A 719 -18.85 49.31 14.40
C PHE A 719 -18.97 48.56 15.73
N HIS A 720 -20.13 47.97 16.01
CA HIS A 720 -20.30 47.08 17.17
C HIS A 720 -19.34 45.87 17.10
N PHE A 721 -19.15 45.32 15.89
CA PHE A 721 -18.04 44.43 15.56
C PHE A 721 -17.36 44.91 14.28
N ASN A 722 -16.06 45.15 14.27
CA ASN A 722 -15.37 45.62 13.07
C ASN A 722 -15.18 44.49 12.04
N PRO A 723 -15.89 44.46 10.89
CA PRO A 723 -15.82 43.35 9.94
C PRO A 723 -14.44 43.20 9.28
N TYR A 724 -13.73 44.30 9.02
CA TYR A 724 -12.41 44.27 8.38
C TYR A 724 -11.36 43.61 9.29
N GLY A 725 -11.39 43.97 10.57
CA GLY A 725 -10.54 43.37 11.59
C GLY A 725 -10.80 41.88 11.79
N LEU A 726 -12.09 41.50 11.86
CA LEU A 726 -12.52 40.11 11.97
C LEU A 726 -11.96 39.26 10.82
N VAL A 727 -12.15 39.70 9.57
CA VAL A 727 -11.67 38.97 8.38
C VAL A 727 -10.15 38.81 8.39
N CYS A 728 -9.41 39.86 8.75
CA CYS A 728 -7.94 39.82 8.78
C CYS A 728 -7.39 38.80 9.80
N LEU A 729 -7.89 38.80 11.05
CA LEU A 729 -7.45 37.83 12.05
C LEU A 729 -7.92 36.40 11.74
N ILE A 730 -9.11 36.24 11.14
CA ILE A 730 -9.60 34.94 10.68
C ILE A 730 -8.72 34.39 9.56
N ALA A 731 -8.27 35.23 8.63
CA ALA A 731 -7.34 34.81 7.57
C ALA A 731 -6.01 34.32 8.16
N LEU A 732 -5.45 35.06 9.14
CA LEU A 732 -4.22 34.67 9.84
C LEU A 732 -4.38 33.34 10.59
N TYR A 733 -5.52 33.15 11.25
CA TYR A 733 -5.89 31.92 11.96
C TYR A 733 -6.05 30.70 11.05
N ALA A 734 -6.60 30.92 9.86
CA ALA A 734 -6.79 29.84 8.90
C ALA A 734 -5.46 29.25 8.41
N VAL A 735 -4.38 30.04 8.33
CA VAL A 735 -3.06 29.57 7.84
C VAL A 735 -2.56 28.30 8.55
N PRO A 736 -2.37 28.28 9.88
CA PRO A 736 -1.88 27.08 10.57
C PRO A 736 -2.85 25.91 10.50
N LEU A 737 -4.17 26.15 10.51
CA LEU A 737 -5.16 25.07 10.50
C LEU A 737 -5.30 24.42 9.12
N VAL A 738 -5.28 25.22 8.06
CA VAL A 738 -5.27 24.73 6.69
C VAL A 738 -3.96 23.99 6.39
N TRP A 739 -2.84 24.44 6.96
CA TRP A 739 -1.58 23.68 6.93
C TRP A 739 -1.72 22.30 7.57
N VAL A 740 -2.36 22.20 8.73
CA VAL A 740 -2.65 20.90 9.38
C VAL A 740 -3.55 20.02 8.50
N ILE A 741 -4.61 20.58 7.90
CA ILE A 741 -5.55 19.85 7.04
C ILE A 741 -4.83 19.16 5.87
N TYR A 742 -3.93 19.86 5.18
CA TYR A 742 -3.28 19.31 3.98
C TYR A 742 -2.03 18.48 4.27
N LEU A 743 -1.24 18.80 5.30
CA LEU A 743 0.03 18.11 5.56
C LEU A 743 -0.10 16.96 6.57
N ARG A 744 -1.12 17.00 7.46
CA ARG A 744 -1.26 16.03 8.56
C ARG A 744 -2.71 15.53 8.64
N PRO A 745 -3.11 14.57 7.77
CA PRO A 745 -4.49 14.08 7.71
C PRO A 745 -4.96 13.43 9.02
N MET A 746 -4.04 12.97 9.89
CA MET A 746 -4.38 12.46 11.23
C MET A 746 -5.09 13.51 12.09
N PHE A 747 -4.76 14.79 11.93
CA PHE A 747 -5.30 15.90 12.70
C PHE A 747 -6.44 16.63 11.99
N PHE A 748 -6.90 16.11 10.85
CA PHE A 748 -7.94 16.70 10.02
C PHE A 748 -9.21 17.05 10.82
N ALA A 749 -9.72 16.10 11.61
CA ALA A 749 -10.95 16.31 12.38
C ALA A 749 -10.82 17.46 13.40
N GLY A 750 -9.66 17.60 14.05
CA GLY A 750 -9.40 18.67 15.01
C GLY A 750 -9.33 20.05 14.33
N ALA A 751 -8.62 20.15 13.20
CA ALA A 751 -8.51 21.40 12.45
C ALA A 751 -9.86 21.82 11.83
N LEU A 752 -10.63 20.85 11.29
CA LEU A 752 -11.97 21.10 10.76
C LEU A 752 -12.91 21.65 11.83
N LEU A 753 -12.91 21.04 13.03
CA LEU A 753 -13.77 21.48 14.13
C LEU A 753 -13.31 22.81 14.73
N ALA A 754 -12.02 23.09 14.75
CA ALA A 754 -11.50 24.39 15.18
C ALA A 754 -11.99 25.52 14.26
N MET A 755 -11.78 25.36 12.94
CA MET A 755 -12.27 26.34 11.97
C MET A 755 -13.80 26.46 12.01
N ASN A 756 -14.53 25.34 12.00
CA ASN A 756 -15.99 25.38 12.07
C ASN A 756 -16.51 26.04 13.36
N GLY A 757 -15.90 25.75 14.52
CA GLY A 757 -16.26 26.36 15.80
C GLY A 757 -16.06 27.87 15.83
N THR A 758 -14.91 28.36 15.34
CA THR A 758 -14.66 29.80 15.19
C THR A 758 -15.67 30.43 14.22
N GLY A 759 -15.87 29.83 13.05
CA GLY A 759 -16.69 30.41 12.00
C GLY A 759 -18.17 30.49 12.35
N VAL A 760 -18.73 29.42 12.92
CA VAL A 760 -20.13 29.41 13.37
C VAL A 760 -20.34 30.45 14.48
N LEU A 761 -19.43 30.56 15.44
CA LEU A 761 -19.55 31.55 16.53
C LEU A 761 -19.54 32.98 16.00
N VAL A 762 -18.56 33.33 15.16
CA VAL A 762 -18.41 34.70 14.62
C VAL A 762 -19.58 35.09 13.73
N ILE A 763 -20.02 34.21 12.81
CA ILE A 763 -21.14 34.49 11.91
C ILE A 763 -22.44 34.64 12.70
N THR A 764 -22.67 33.78 13.69
CA THR A 764 -23.88 33.84 14.51
C THR A 764 -23.96 35.14 15.29
N GLU A 765 -22.86 35.61 15.90
CA GLU A 765 -22.84 36.91 16.57
C GLU A 765 -23.10 38.04 15.59
N TRP A 766 -22.40 38.07 14.46
CA TRP A 766 -22.58 39.10 13.44
C TRP A 766 -24.03 39.24 12.98
N ILE A 767 -24.70 38.14 12.67
CA ILE A 767 -26.06 38.14 12.14
C ILE A 767 -27.06 38.70 13.15
N TYR A 768 -27.00 38.22 14.39
CA TYR A 768 -28.00 38.57 15.39
C TYR A 768 -27.75 39.91 16.10
N THR A 769 -26.56 40.51 15.96
CA THR A 769 -26.27 41.85 16.50
C THR A 769 -26.23 42.96 15.45
N SER A 770 -25.79 42.65 14.22
CA SER A 770 -25.40 43.68 13.24
C SER A 770 -26.27 43.71 11.98
N VAL A 771 -27.11 42.70 11.72
CA VAL A 771 -27.97 42.62 10.52
C VAL A 771 -29.38 43.14 10.84
N PRO A 772 -29.84 44.25 10.19
CA PRO A 772 -31.19 44.78 10.39
C PRO A 772 -32.27 43.74 10.10
N GLY A 773 -33.32 43.69 10.91
CA GLY A 773 -34.43 42.73 10.77
C GLY A 773 -34.19 41.36 11.43
N GLN A 774 -32.96 41.05 11.82
CA GLN A 774 -32.60 39.81 12.57
C GLN A 774 -32.08 40.11 13.97
N ILE A 775 -32.02 41.39 14.38
CA ILE A 775 -31.51 41.82 15.67
C ILE A 775 -32.38 41.27 16.81
N ARG A 776 -31.77 40.58 17.76
CA ARG A 776 -32.46 40.08 18.96
C ARG A 776 -32.13 40.97 20.16
N PRO A 777 -33.10 41.70 20.76
CA PRO A 777 -32.81 42.75 21.73
C PRO A 777 -32.14 42.29 23.04
N HIS A 778 -32.12 41.00 23.38
CA HIS A 778 -31.44 40.44 24.55
C HIS A 778 -30.59 39.21 24.19
N PHE A 779 -29.79 39.34 23.15
CA PHE A 779 -28.95 38.24 22.69
C PHE A 779 -27.81 37.93 23.68
N ASP A 780 -27.48 36.66 23.85
CA ASP A 780 -26.44 36.23 24.80
C ASP A 780 -25.09 36.90 24.50
N SER A 781 -24.33 37.23 25.54
CA SER A 781 -22.96 37.73 25.36
C SER A 781 -22.07 36.67 24.69
N PRO A 782 -21.03 37.07 23.93
CA PRO A 782 -20.13 36.12 23.27
C PRO A 782 -19.48 35.11 24.23
N ALA A 783 -19.14 35.54 25.45
CA ALA A 783 -18.57 34.69 26.48
C ALA A 783 -19.57 33.64 26.97
N LEU A 784 -20.84 34.04 27.17
CA LEU A 784 -21.90 33.11 27.56
C LEU A 784 -22.18 32.09 26.45
N ARG A 785 -22.14 32.50 25.18
CA ARG A 785 -22.30 31.57 24.05
C ARG A 785 -21.14 30.60 23.91
N ALA A 786 -19.91 31.06 24.11
CA ALA A 786 -18.75 30.17 24.18
C ALA A 786 -18.93 29.11 25.28
N GLY A 787 -19.39 29.52 26.47
CA GLY A 787 -19.75 28.61 27.55
C GLY A 787 -20.85 27.60 27.17
N LYS A 788 -21.94 28.06 26.54
CA LYS A 788 -23.01 27.20 26.02
C LYS A 788 -22.51 26.20 24.97
N ALA A 789 -21.58 26.61 24.09
CA ALA A 789 -20.96 25.74 23.11
C ALA A 789 -20.08 24.65 23.76
N PHE A 790 -19.37 24.95 24.86
CA PHE A 790 -18.63 23.96 25.64
C PHE A 790 -19.56 22.94 26.31
N VAL A 791 -20.70 23.40 26.85
CA VAL A 791 -21.72 22.50 27.40
C VAL A 791 -22.29 21.60 26.30
N ALA A 792 -22.58 22.15 25.13
CA ALA A 792 -23.04 21.39 23.97
C ALA A 792 -22.04 20.31 23.54
N LEU A 793 -20.75 20.66 23.52
CA LEU A 793 -19.64 19.74 23.25
C LEU A 793 -19.55 18.64 24.31
N ALA A 794 -19.65 18.98 25.58
CA ALA A 794 -19.58 18.03 26.68
C ALA A 794 -20.74 17.01 26.63
N ILE A 795 -21.97 17.47 26.37
CA ILE A 795 -23.15 16.59 26.22
C ILE A 795 -22.96 15.67 25.02
N ALA A 796 -22.54 16.22 23.87
CA ALA A 796 -22.29 15.45 22.65
C ALA A 796 -21.23 14.35 22.86
N LEU A 797 -20.08 14.70 23.46
CA LEU A 797 -19.01 13.76 23.77
C LEU A 797 -19.42 12.74 24.84
N ALA A 798 -20.21 13.14 25.83
CA ALA A 798 -20.72 12.21 26.86
C ALA A 798 -21.63 11.15 26.24
N ILE A 799 -22.58 11.54 25.37
CA ILE A 799 -23.43 10.59 24.64
C ILE A 799 -22.56 9.66 23.79
N ALA A 800 -21.63 10.22 23.00
CA ALA A 800 -20.75 9.40 22.17
C ALA A 800 -19.87 8.45 22.99
N ALA A 801 -19.36 8.88 24.15
CA ALA A 801 -18.56 8.06 25.05
C ALA A 801 -19.38 6.95 25.69
N ILE A 802 -20.63 7.23 26.12
CA ILE A 802 -21.53 6.20 26.68
C ILE A 802 -21.78 5.11 25.65
N PHE A 803 -22.12 5.51 24.41
CA PHE A 803 -22.29 4.55 23.34
C PHE A 803 -20.96 3.83 23.08
N GLN A 804 -19.83 4.51 22.98
CA GLN A 804 -18.58 3.86 22.60
C GLN A 804 -18.02 2.88 23.63
N ILE A 805 -18.12 3.21 24.92
CA ILE A 805 -17.55 2.45 26.02
C ILE A 805 -18.49 1.35 26.50
N PHE A 806 -19.78 1.67 26.70
CA PHE A 806 -20.73 0.76 27.34
C PHE A 806 -21.61 -0.01 26.35
N ILE A 807 -21.98 0.58 25.20
CA ILE A 807 -22.94 -0.03 24.26
C ILE A 807 -22.21 -0.68 23.09
N LEU A 808 -22.24 -2.01 22.99
CA LEU A 808 -21.61 -2.77 21.88
C LEU A 808 -20.16 -2.32 21.64
N ARG A 809 -19.33 -2.49 22.68
CA ARG A 809 -17.91 -2.16 22.64
C ARG A 809 -17.22 -2.95 21.52
N ASN A 810 -16.54 -2.24 20.62
CA ASN A 810 -15.76 -2.85 19.54
C ASN A 810 -14.27 -2.44 19.68
N PRO A 811 -13.44 -3.26 20.35
CA PRO A 811 -12.03 -2.95 20.54
C PRO A 811 -11.26 -3.04 19.22
N ALA A 812 -10.33 -2.11 19.00
CA ALA A 812 -9.54 -2.06 17.78
C ALA A 812 -8.61 -3.28 17.68
N ARG A 813 -8.03 -3.71 18.81
CA ARG A 813 -7.18 -4.91 18.89
C ARG A 813 -7.93 -6.19 18.49
N GLN A 814 -9.18 -6.35 18.93
CA GLN A 814 -10.02 -7.49 18.54
C GLN A 814 -10.38 -7.40 17.06
N THR A 815 -10.76 -6.21 16.58
CA THR A 815 -11.07 -6.00 15.16
C THR A 815 -9.88 -6.33 14.29
N LEU A 816 -8.66 -5.92 14.67
CA LEU A 816 -7.42 -6.22 13.97
C LEU A 816 -7.24 -7.73 13.86
N ARG A 817 -7.29 -8.45 14.98
CA ARG A 817 -7.14 -9.90 15.03
C ARG A 817 -8.19 -10.64 14.18
N LEU A 818 -9.47 -10.27 14.30
CA LEU A 818 -10.55 -10.86 13.51
C LEU A 818 -10.41 -10.57 12.02
N LYS A 819 -9.92 -9.38 11.65
CA LYS A 819 -9.63 -9.04 10.25
C LYS A 819 -8.46 -9.85 9.70
N LEU A 820 -7.41 -10.06 10.50
CA LEU A 820 -6.33 -10.98 10.14
C LEU A 820 -6.86 -12.40 9.91
N SER A 821 -7.68 -12.94 10.81
CA SER A 821 -8.33 -14.25 10.63
C SER A 821 -9.15 -14.33 9.33
N GLN A 822 -9.95 -13.30 9.03
CA GLN A 822 -10.71 -13.21 7.76
C GLN A 822 -9.79 -13.23 6.55
N ILE A 823 -8.67 -12.51 6.59
CA ILE A 823 -7.68 -12.51 5.52
C ILE A 823 -7.03 -13.90 5.38
N THR A 824 -6.73 -14.59 6.48
CA THR A 824 -6.24 -15.98 6.44
C THR A 824 -7.25 -16.91 5.76
N PHE A 825 -8.55 -16.81 6.07
CA PHE A 825 -9.59 -17.60 5.40
C PHE A 825 -9.72 -17.22 3.90
N SER A 826 -9.58 -15.95 3.56
CA SER A 826 -9.57 -15.48 2.17
C SER A 826 -8.37 -16.03 1.39
N LEU A 827 -7.17 -16.06 1.99
CA LEU A 827 -5.98 -16.68 1.41
C LEU A 827 -6.14 -18.20 1.28
N GLY A 828 -6.71 -18.88 2.28
CA GLY A 828 -7.01 -20.30 2.20
C GLY A 828 -8.02 -20.60 1.07
N SER A 829 -9.07 -19.79 0.95
CA SER A 829 -10.06 -19.90 -0.13
C SER A 829 -9.45 -19.62 -1.51
N TYR A 830 -8.51 -18.68 -1.59
CA TYR A 830 -7.72 -18.43 -2.80
C TYR A 830 -6.85 -19.65 -3.14
N SER A 831 -6.12 -20.20 -2.16
CA SER A 831 -5.26 -21.38 -2.35
C SER A 831 -6.06 -22.61 -2.80
N ILE A 832 -7.28 -22.79 -2.30
CA ILE A 832 -8.20 -23.84 -2.76
C ILE A 832 -8.58 -23.63 -4.23
N LEU A 833 -8.95 -22.41 -4.61
CA LEU A 833 -9.34 -22.07 -5.98
C LEU A 833 -8.17 -22.23 -6.96
N LEU A 834 -6.98 -21.78 -6.56
CA LEU A 834 -5.74 -22.00 -7.31
C LEU A 834 -5.43 -23.50 -7.44
N GLY A 835 -5.61 -24.27 -6.36
CA GLY A 835 -5.47 -25.73 -6.38
C GLY A 835 -6.39 -26.41 -7.39
N LEU A 836 -7.63 -25.95 -7.54
CA LEU A 836 -8.55 -26.46 -8.56
C LEU A 836 -8.08 -26.13 -9.99
N MET A 837 -7.56 -24.91 -10.20
CA MET A 837 -6.97 -24.51 -11.48
C MET A 837 -5.77 -25.39 -11.85
N ILE A 838 -4.91 -25.69 -10.86
CA ILE A 838 -3.76 -26.61 -11.02
C ILE A 838 -4.25 -28.02 -11.37
N GLU A 839 -5.25 -28.54 -10.67
CA GLU A 839 -5.76 -29.89 -10.91
C GLU A 839 -6.44 -30.04 -12.27
N ALA A 840 -7.07 -28.98 -12.79
CA ALA A 840 -7.66 -28.98 -14.11
C ALA A 840 -6.60 -29.06 -15.23
N GLN A 841 -5.44 -28.43 -15.04
CA GLN A 841 -4.35 -28.45 -16.03
C GLN A 841 -3.38 -29.63 -15.85
N ALA A 842 -3.23 -30.11 -14.62
CA ALA A 842 -2.27 -31.12 -14.19
C ALA A 842 -2.89 -32.06 -13.14
N PRO A 843 -3.74 -33.02 -13.57
CA PRO A 843 -4.45 -33.93 -12.67
C PRO A 843 -3.51 -34.77 -11.80
N ILE A 844 -4.01 -35.21 -10.65
CA ILE A 844 -3.27 -35.99 -9.64
C ILE A 844 -3.48 -37.51 -9.84
N GLU A 845 -4.53 -37.92 -10.56
CA GLU A 845 -4.89 -39.34 -10.74
C GLU A 845 -4.14 -40.02 -11.90
N ALA A 846 -3.79 -41.29 -11.69
CA ALA A 846 -2.88 -42.10 -12.50
C ALA A 846 -3.41 -42.52 -13.89
N THR A 847 -4.66 -42.19 -14.24
CA THR A 847 -5.15 -42.34 -15.62
C THR A 847 -4.69 -41.13 -16.44
N CYS A 848 -3.39 -41.08 -16.69
CA CYS A 848 -2.78 -40.22 -17.68
C CYS A 848 -3.22 -40.72 -19.06
N ASP A 849 -4.43 -40.39 -19.49
CA ASP A 849 -4.74 -40.42 -20.91
C ASP A 849 -4.03 -39.20 -21.55
N PRO A 850 -2.94 -39.40 -22.32
CA PRO A 850 -2.26 -38.31 -23.02
C PRO A 850 -3.18 -37.57 -23.99
N ASN A 851 -4.34 -38.15 -24.34
CA ASN A 851 -5.35 -37.57 -25.24
C ASN A 851 -6.50 -36.86 -24.52
N ARG A 852 -6.43 -36.63 -23.20
CA ARG A 852 -7.45 -35.83 -22.52
C ARG A 852 -7.52 -34.43 -23.13
N PRO A 853 -8.69 -33.96 -23.59
CA PRO A 853 -8.80 -32.63 -24.17
C PRO A 853 -8.38 -31.56 -23.15
N PRO A 854 -7.71 -30.49 -23.59
CA PRO A 854 -7.33 -29.40 -22.72
C PRO A 854 -8.58 -28.82 -22.03
N PRO A 855 -8.46 -28.32 -20.79
CA PRO A 855 -9.58 -27.70 -20.09
C PRO A 855 -10.11 -26.51 -20.89
N ASP A 856 -11.42 -26.28 -20.81
CA ASP A 856 -12.10 -25.19 -21.51
C ASP A 856 -11.40 -23.84 -21.21
N PRO A 857 -10.82 -23.16 -22.23
CA PRO A 857 -10.05 -21.95 -22.04
C PRO A 857 -10.90 -20.80 -21.47
N GLU A 858 -12.21 -20.76 -21.77
CA GLU A 858 -13.10 -19.72 -21.26
C GLU A 858 -13.41 -19.92 -19.77
N ALA A 859 -13.64 -21.16 -19.35
CA ALA A 859 -13.81 -21.51 -17.94
C ALA A 859 -12.52 -21.22 -17.13
N MET A 860 -11.35 -21.50 -17.72
CA MET A 860 -10.05 -21.21 -17.10
C MET A 860 -9.80 -19.71 -16.98
N ALA A 861 -10.11 -18.93 -18.01
CA ALA A 861 -10.03 -17.47 -17.97
C ALA A 861 -10.93 -16.88 -16.87
N SER A 862 -12.16 -17.38 -16.73
CA SER A 862 -13.10 -16.96 -15.67
C SER A 862 -12.55 -17.22 -14.25
N VAL A 863 -11.96 -18.40 -14.01
CA VAL A 863 -11.31 -18.71 -12.72
C VAL A 863 -10.09 -17.83 -12.47
N ARG A 864 -9.25 -17.62 -13.49
CA ARG A 864 -8.08 -16.74 -13.40
C ARG A 864 -8.49 -15.31 -13.04
N ASP A 865 -9.50 -14.77 -13.71
CA ASP A 865 -9.95 -13.40 -13.51
C ASP A 865 -10.57 -13.22 -12.11
N GLU A 866 -11.28 -14.23 -11.60
CA GLU A 866 -11.73 -14.27 -10.21
C GLU A 866 -10.56 -14.31 -9.21
N LEU A 867 -9.49 -15.09 -9.48
CA LEU A 867 -8.29 -15.09 -8.64
C LEU A 867 -7.64 -13.70 -8.61
N VAL A 868 -7.50 -13.04 -9.76
CA VAL A 868 -6.97 -11.66 -9.85
C VAL A 868 -7.87 -10.67 -9.09
N ARG A 869 -9.19 -10.83 -9.18
CA ARG A 869 -10.14 -10.02 -8.40
C ARG A 869 -9.94 -10.21 -6.90
N ARG A 870 -9.78 -11.45 -6.43
CA ARG A 870 -9.50 -11.77 -5.02
C ARG A 870 -8.14 -11.26 -4.55
N GLU A 871 -7.11 -11.33 -5.39
CA GLU A 871 -5.80 -10.72 -5.12
C GLU A 871 -5.94 -9.23 -4.80
N GLY A 872 -6.66 -8.49 -5.65
CA GLY A 872 -6.91 -7.06 -5.44
C GLY A 872 -7.67 -6.79 -4.14
N GLN A 873 -8.68 -7.61 -3.83
CA GLN A 873 -9.45 -7.50 -2.60
C GLN A 873 -8.58 -7.75 -1.35
N ILE A 874 -7.82 -8.85 -1.32
CA ILE A 874 -6.97 -9.21 -0.18
C ILE A 874 -5.86 -8.16 0.01
N GLN A 875 -5.26 -7.67 -1.08
CA GLN A 875 -4.29 -6.57 -1.01
C GLN A 875 -4.89 -5.30 -0.39
N GLY A 876 -6.11 -4.95 -0.80
CA GLY A 876 -6.84 -3.83 -0.22
C GLY A 876 -7.13 -4.00 1.27
N GLU A 877 -7.55 -5.20 1.67
CA GLU A 877 -7.80 -5.55 3.08
C GLU A 877 -6.51 -5.49 3.92
N LEU A 878 -5.38 -5.98 3.40
CA LEU A 878 -4.06 -5.90 4.05
C LEU A 878 -3.60 -4.45 4.24
N LEU A 879 -3.73 -3.60 3.21
CA LEU A 879 -3.41 -2.17 3.30
C LEU A 879 -4.28 -1.46 4.34
N ALA A 880 -5.55 -1.86 4.47
CA ALA A 880 -6.48 -1.31 5.46
C ALA A 880 -6.12 -1.71 6.91
N LEU A 881 -5.26 -2.71 7.13
CA LEU A 881 -4.77 -3.04 8.48
C LEU A 881 -3.75 -2.01 9.00
N MET A 882 -3.05 -1.28 8.13
CA MET A 882 -1.98 -0.36 8.53
C MET A 882 -2.48 0.80 9.41
N PRO A 883 -3.59 1.51 9.06
CA PRO A 883 -4.21 2.47 9.98
C PRO A 883 -4.76 1.81 11.25
N LEU A 884 -5.34 0.61 11.13
CA LEU A 884 -5.93 -0.10 12.26
C LEU A 884 -4.90 -0.52 13.31
N MET A 885 -3.67 -0.85 12.88
CA MET A 885 -2.54 -1.11 13.78
C MET A 885 -2.19 0.12 14.62
N LYS A 886 -2.21 1.32 14.02
CA LYS A 886 -1.98 2.58 14.75
C LYS A 886 -3.10 2.86 15.75
N PHE A 887 -4.36 2.62 15.37
CA PHE A 887 -5.50 2.77 16.28
C PHE A 887 -5.48 1.75 17.42
N SER A 888 -4.99 0.53 17.16
CA SER A 888 -4.83 -0.51 18.17
C SER A 888 -3.75 -0.17 19.19
N ALA A 889 -2.68 0.52 18.75
CA ALA A 889 -1.63 1.03 19.63
C ALA A 889 -2.09 2.22 20.50
N ALA A 890 -2.95 3.09 19.96
CA ALA A 890 -3.54 4.21 20.69
C ALA A 890 -4.69 3.81 21.64
N GLU A 891 -5.17 2.56 21.56
CA GLU A 891 -6.25 2.07 22.42
C GLU A 891 -5.73 1.84 23.84
N PRO A 892 -6.41 2.38 24.89
CA PRO A 892 -6.03 2.15 26.28
C PRO A 892 -6.11 0.66 26.62
N ALA A 893 -5.01 0.10 27.16
CA ALA A 893 -4.94 -1.30 27.57
C ALA A 893 -5.41 -1.45 29.01
N PHE A 894 -6.37 -2.35 29.27
CA PHE A 894 -6.70 -2.82 30.62
C PHE A 894 -6.03 -4.17 30.90
N GLY A 895 -4.77 -4.35 30.46
CA GLY A 895 -4.05 -5.63 30.49
C GLY A 895 -2.69 -5.54 29.80
N GLN A 896 -2.26 -6.59 29.10
CA GLN A 896 -0.94 -6.62 28.45
C GLN A 896 -0.74 -5.51 27.40
N PRO A 897 0.50 -5.01 27.27
CA PRO A 897 0.84 -4.02 26.26
C PRO A 897 0.61 -4.57 24.85
N PHE A 898 0.25 -3.69 23.92
CA PHE A 898 0.02 -4.09 22.54
C PHE A 898 1.33 -4.53 21.88
N GLN A 899 1.43 -5.80 21.51
CA GLN A 899 2.58 -6.36 20.79
C GLN A 899 2.55 -5.96 19.30
N GLY A 900 2.73 -4.67 19.02
CA GLY A 900 2.68 -4.13 17.65
C GLY A 900 3.70 -4.77 16.70
N ALA A 901 4.89 -5.12 17.20
CA ALA A 901 5.95 -5.75 16.41
C ALA A 901 5.56 -7.17 15.93
N VAL A 902 4.99 -8.00 16.80
CA VAL A 902 4.54 -9.36 16.45
C VAL A 902 3.38 -9.28 15.45
N MET A 903 2.40 -8.42 15.69
CA MET A 903 1.30 -8.19 14.74
C MET A 903 1.80 -7.71 13.38
N ALA A 904 2.78 -6.82 13.34
CA ALA A 904 3.38 -6.37 12.08
C ALA A 904 4.09 -7.51 11.33
N ARG A 905 4.74 -8.44 12.05
CA ARG A 905 5.35 -9.64 11.46
C ARG A 905 4.28 -10.57 10.88
N ILE A 906 3.19 -10.82 11.59
CA ILE A 906 2.07 -11.63 11.08
C ILE A 906 1.47 -10.99 9.81
N ILE A 907 1.26 -9.67 9.79
CA ILE A 907 0.78 -8.95 8.59
C ILE A 907 1.76 -9.12 7.43
N ARG A 908 3.08 -9.02 7.68
CA ARG A 908 4.11 -9.26 6.67
C ARG A 908 4.04 -10.69 6.13
N SER A 909 3.85 -11.70 6.98
CA SER A 909 3.70 -13.09 6.54
C SER A 909 2.46 -13.31 5.67
N HIS A 910 1.32 -12.67 5.98
CA HIS A 910 0.14 -12.70 5.10
C HIS A 910 0.40 -12.06 3.74
N GLN A 911 1.14 -10.95 3.69
CA GLN A 911 1.54 -10.32 2.43
C GLN A 911 2.45 -11.24 1.62
N LEU A 912 3.42 -11.90 2.27
CA LEU A 912 4.31 -12.87 1.61
C LEU A 912 3.53 -14.06 1.07
N ILE A 913 2.55 -14.60 1.82
CA ILE A 913 1.69 -15.68 1.35
C ILE A 913 0.88 -15.25 0.11
N LEU A 914 0.30 -14.04 0.13
CA LEU A 914 -0.41 -13.51 -1.02
C LEU A 914 0.50 -13.39 -2.25
N ASP A 915 1.71 -12.86 -2.06
CA ASP A 915 2.69 -12.71 -3.12
C ASP A 915 3.05 -14.09 -3.72
N ARG A 916 3.31 -15.10 -2.87
CA ARG A 916 3.65 -16.47 -3.32
C ARG A 916 2.50 -17.17 -4.03
N LEU A 917 1.28 -17.01 -3.54
CA LEU A 917 0.09 -17.57 -4.19
C LEU A 917 -0.15 -16.92 -5.57
N ARG A 918 0.06 -15.61 -5.68
CA ARG A 918 -0.02 -14.87 -6.92
C ARG A 918 1.07 -15.28 -7.91
N GLU A 919 2.30 -15.44 -7.43
CA GLU A 919 3.44 -15.94 -8.21
C GLU A 919 3.14 -17.32 -8.78
N ALA A 920 2.63 -18.23 -7.95
CA ALA A 920 2.20 -19.55 -8.40
C ALA A 920 1.12 -19.45 -9.50
N ARG A 921 0.11 -18.58 -9.34
CA ARG A 921 -0.90 -18.35 -10.40
C ARG A 921 -0.27 -17.85 -11.71
N THR A 922 0.63 -16.87 -11.64
CA THR A 922 1.30 -16.35 -12.84
C THR A 922 2.19 -17.41 -13.51
N ALA A 923 2.83 -18.26 -12.71
CA ALA A 923 3.61 -19.38 -13.19
C ALA A 923 2.74 -20.43 -13.88
N ILE A 924 1.51 -20.67 -13.41
CA ILE A 924 0.62 -21.67 -14.00
C ILE A 924 -0.05 -21.17 -15.29
N GLY A 925 -0.41 -19.88 -15.37
CA GLY A 925 -1.05 -19.29 -16.55
C GLY A 925 -2.36 -19.98 -16.99
N VAL A 926 -2.86 -19.64 -18.18
CA VAL A 926 -4.09 -20.25 -18.75
C VAL A 926 -3.75 -21.57 -19.48
N ASP A 927 -2.64 -21.58 -20.21
CA ASP A 927 -2.23 -22.70 -21.07
C ASP A 927 -1.58 -23.86 -20.30
N GLY A 928 -1.31 -23.67 -19.01
CA GLY A 928 -0.64 -24.67 -18.16
C GLY A 928 0.82 -24.96 -18.53
N PHE A 929 1.28 -26.15 -18.17
CA PHE A 929 2.63 -26.65 -18.44
C PHE A 929 2.68 -27.45 -19.75
N SER A 930 3.83 -27.44 -20.43
CA SER A 930 4.05 -28.22 -21.65
C SER A 930 3.92 -29.73 -21.39
N VAL A 931 3.63 -30.49 -22.45
CA VAL A 931 3.45 -31.95 -22.39
C VAL A 931 4.68 -32.63 -21.77
N ASP A 932 5.88 -32.20 -22.15
CA ASP A 932 7.15 -32.77 -21.68
C ASP A 932 7.35 -32.57 -20.18
N ILE A 933 7.02 -31.39 -19.67
CA ILE A 933 7.10 -31.09 -18.23
C ILE A 933 6.05 -31.87 -17.44
N ARG A 934 4.86 -32.09 -18.03
CA ARG A 934 3.83 -32.91 -17.38
C ARG A 934 4.29 -34.36 -17.23
N LYS A 935 4.81 -34.94 -18.31
CA LYS A 935 5.31 -36.31 -18.37
C LYS A 935 6.49 -36.52 -17.41
N ASN A 936 7.50 -35.65 -17.48
CA ASN A 936 8.77 -35.88 -16.79
C ASN A 936 8.81 -35.38 -15.34
N PHE A 937 7.96 -34.42 -14.95
CA PHE A 937 7.97 -33.86 -13.59
C PHE A 937 6.61 -33.94 -12.89
N THR A 938 5.57 -33.38 -13.51
CA THR A 938 4.30 -33.10 -12.81
C THR A 938 3.59 -34.37 -12.36
N ASN A 939 3.69 -35.44 -13.15
CA ASN A 939 3.13 -36.75 -12.83
C ASN A 939 3.93 -37.47 -11.73
N HIS A 940 5.27 -37.45 -11.82
CA HIS A 940 6.14 -38.06 -10.81
C HIS A 940 6.00 -37.38 -9.44
N LEU A 941 5.83 -36.06 -9.39
CA LEU A 941 5.71 -35.29 -8.15
C LEU A 941 4.26 -35.14 -7.66
N ALA A 942 3.29 -35.80 -8.29
CA ALA A 942 1.87 -35.72 -7.93
C ALA A 942 1.56 -36.10 -6.46
N PRO A 943 2.22 -37.11 -5.85
CA PRO A 943 1.96 -37.46 -4.45
C PRO A 943 2.32 -36.34 -3.47
N TYR A 944 3.45 -35.66 -3.66
CA TYR A 944 3.82 -34.50 -2.83
C TYR A 944 2.86 -33.34 -3.02
N ARG A 945 2.40 -33.07 -4.25
CA ARG A 945 1.37 -32.06 -4.51
C ARG A 945 0.07 -32.37 -3.74
N ARG A 946 -0.34 -33.65 -3.70
CA ARG A 946 -1.52 -34.11 -2.96
C ARG A 946 -1.35 -33.93 -1.45
N GLN A 947 -0.19 -34.27 -0.91
CA GLN A 947 0.15 -34.10 0.50
C GLN A 947 0.16 -32.61 0.90
N ASN A 948 0.88 -31.78 0.16
CA ASN A 948 1.00 -30.34 0.40
C ASN A 948 -0.38 -29.63 0.34
N LYS A 949 -1.23 -30.03 -0.62
CA LYS A 949 -2.62 -29.53 -0.73
C LYS A 949 -3.43 -29.77 0.54
N ARG A 950 -3.29 -30.95 1.18
CA ARG A 950 -4.04 -31.30 2.40
C ARG A 950 -3.53 -30.50 3.60
N PHE A 951 -2.23 -30.46 3.80
CA PHE A 951 -1.62 -29.76 4.93
C PHE A 951 -1.79 -28.24 4.85
N THR A 952 -1.57 -27.63 3.68
CA THR A 952 -1.79 -26.20 3.46
C THR A 952 -3.20 -25.80 3.86
N ARG A 953 -4.21 -26.59 3.49
CA ARG A 953 -5.62 -26.34 3.87
C ARG A 953 -5.85 -26.46 5.37
N ALA A 954 -5.27 -27.47 6.01
CA ALA A 954 -5.37 -27.65 7.46
C ALA A 954 -4.72 -26.49 8.22
N LEU A 955 -3.51 -26.08 7.83
CA LEU A 955 -2.78 -24.97 8.47
C LEU A 955 -3.51 -23.64 8.32
N PHE A 956 -4.02 -23.31 7.11
CA PHE A 956 -4.84 -22.11 6.93
C PHE A 956 -6.06 -22.11 7.86
N TYR A 957 -6.71 -23.27 8.03
CA TYR A 957 -7.84 -23.40 8.93
C TYR A 957 -7.42 -23.19 10.39
N LEU A 958 -6.41 -23.91 10.87
CA LEU A 958 -5.93 -23.86 12.26
C LEU A 958 -5.45 -22.45 12.67
N ILE A 959 -4.61 -21.83 11.84
CA ILE A 959 -4.13 -20.45 12.01
C ILE A 959 -5.29 -19.47 12.06
N SER A 960 -6.23 -19.60 11.11
CA SER A 960 -7.37 -18.70 11.04
C SER A 960 -8.32 -18.87 12.23
N THR A 961 -8.56 -20.10 12.69
CA THR A 961 -9.38 -20.38 13.86
C THR A 961 -8.72 -19.90 15.14
N SER A 962 -7.41 -20.13 15.33
CA SER A 962 -6.65 -19.62 16.48
C SER A 962 -6.71 -18.08 16.53
N LEU A 963 -6.48 -17.41 15.40
CA LEU A 963 -6.68 -15.98 15.27
C LEU A 963 -8.14 -15.56 15.52
N ALA A 964 -9.16 -16.36 15.19
CA ALA A 964 -10.56 -16.01 15.43
C ALA A 964 -10.98 -16.19 16.91
N THR A 965 -10.59 -17.29 17.53
CA THR A 965 -11.00 -17.69 18.88
C THR A 965 -10.13 -17.07 19.97
N LYS A 966 -8.89 -16.66 19.64
CA LYS A 966 -7.86 -16.24 20.60
C LYS A 966 -7.30 -17.42 21.40
N GLU A 967 -7.50 -18.64 20.91
CA GLU A 967 -6.96 -19.85 21.53
C GLU A 967 -5.58 -20.16 20.96
N PRO A 968 -4.64 -20.66 21.79
CA PRO A 968 -3.33 -21.10 21.33
C PRO A 968 -3.45 -22.22 20.31
N LEU A 969 -2.43 -22.35 19.47
CA LEU A 969 -2.35 -23.46 18.51
C LEU A 969 -2.05 -24.79 19.25
N PRO A 970 -2.48 -25.95 18.70
CA PRO A 970 -2.05 -27.24 19.20
C PRO A 970 -0.52 -27.33 19.32
N HIS A 971 -0.03 -28.05 20.34
CA HIS A 971 1.39 -28.17 20.61
C HIS A 971 2.14 -28.77 19.41
N GLU A 972 1.62 -29.88 18.87
CA GLU A 972 2.15 -30.55 17.69
C GLU A 972 1.35 -30.21 16.43
N LEU A 973 2.00 -29.56 15.48
CA LEU A 973 1.44 -29.28 14.17
C LEU A 973 2.22 -30.06 13.10
N PRO A 974 1.54 -30.52 12.03
CA PRO A 974 2.22 -31.25 10.97
C PRO A 974 3.21 -30.33 10.23
N THR A 975 4.50 -30.64 10.32
CA THR A 975 5.56 -29.91 9.63
C THR A 975 5.50 -30.13 8.13
N MET A 976 5.40 -29.04 7.37
CA MET A 976 5.43 -29.10 5.90
C MET A 976 6.84 -28.95 5.33
N LEU A 977 7.81 -28.49 6.13
CA LEU A 977 9.20 -28.32 5.71
C LEU A 977 9.81 -29.60 5.13
N THR A 978 9.54 -30.75 5.74
CA THR A 978 10.09 -32.03 5.29
C THR A 978 9.54 -32.41 3.91
N ALA A 979 8.22 -32.26 3.70
CA ALA A 979 7.60 -32.51 2.40
C ALA A 979 8.08 -31.51 1.33
N ALA A 980 8.27 -30.24 1.68
CA ALA A 980 8.80 -29.21 0.78
C ALA A 980 10.27 -29.44 0.41
N ARG A 981 11.08 -29.97 1.33
CA ARG A 981 12.46 -30.37 1.05
C ARG A 981 12.52 -31.63 0.18
N ASN A 982 11.67 -32.61 0.44
CA ASN A 982 11.64 -33.85 -0.34
C ASN A 982 11.17 -33.62 -1.79
N ILE A 983 10.16 -32.77 -2.01
CA ILE A 983 9.73 -32.41 -3.37
C ILE A 983 10.82 -31.64 -4.14
N GLN A 984 11.61 -30.80 -3.46
CA GLN A 984 12.74 -30.10 -4.07
C GLN A 984 13.86 -31.08 -4.45
N HIS A 985 14.24 -31.97 -3.54
CA HIS A 985 15.25 -32.98 -3.79
C HIS A 985 14.87 -33.89 -4.97
N ASP A 986 13.66 -34.46 -4.96
CA ASP A 986 13.19 -35.34 -6.03
C ASP A 986 13.06 -34.59 -7.37
N ALA A 987 12.72 -33.31 -7.36
CA ALA A 987 12.71 -32.48 -8.56
C ALA A 987 14.12 -32.23 -9.12
N LEU A 988 15.14 -32.07 -8.27
CA LEU A 988 16.54 -31.93 -8.70
C LEU A 988 17.07 -33.21 -9.30
N LEU A 989 16.78 -34.35 -8.68
CA LEU A 989 17.16 -35.66 -9.18
C LEU A 989 16.58 -35.93 -10.58
N LEU A 990 15.28 -35.63 -10.77
CA LEU A 990 14.64 -35.71 -12.09
C LEU A 990 15.31 -34.78 -13.12
N SER A 991 15.74 -33.59 -12.69
CA SER A 991 16.44 -32.64 -13.56
C SER A 991 17.84 -33.12 -13.95
N SER A 992 18.59 -33.70 -13.00
CA SER A 992 19.90 -34.30 -13.26
C SER A 992 19.79 -35.46 -14.25
N ARG A 993 18.79 -36.34 -14.08
CA ARG A 993 18.53 -37.45 -15.02
C ARG A 993 18.25 -36.97 -16.44
N LEU A 994 17.46 -35.92 -16.59
CA LEU A 994 17.17 -35.32 -17.90
C LEU A 994 18.42 -34.66 -18.53
N SER A 995 19.30 -34.08 -17.72
CA SER A 995 20.52 -33.43 -18.19
C SER A 995 21.50 -34.38 -18.90
N ASN A 996 21.40 -35.68 -18.62
CA ASN A 996 22.22 -36.72 -19.25
C ASN A 996 21.85 -36.98 -20.71
N SER A 997 20.63 -36.63 -21.13
CA SER A 997 20.14 -36.79 -22.52
C SER A 997 20.15 -35.47 -23.28
N GLU A 998 20.40 -35.49 -24.59
CA GLU A 998 20.40 -34.27 -25.42
C GLU A 998 19.00 -33.64 -25.50
N GLU A 999 17.96 -34.45 -25.74
CA GLU A 999 16.55 -34.03 -25.69
C GLU A 999 16.17 -33.44 -24.32
N GLY A 1000 16.65 -34.04 -23.23
CA GLY A 1000 16.38 -33.55 -21.88
C GLY A 1000 17.08 -32.21 -21.59
N ARG A 1001 18.27 -31.96 -22.12
CA ARG A 1001 18.92 -30.64 -22.00
C ARG A 1001 18.12 -29.54 -22.70
N GLU A 1002 17.50 -29.83 -23.84
CA GLU A 1002 16.60 -28.88 -24.50
C GLU A 1002 15.36 -28.59 -23.65
N VAL A 1003 14.79 -29.61 -23.01
CA VAL A 1003 13.68 -29.44 -22.06
C VAL A 1003 14.09 -28.57 -20.86
N LEU A 1004 15.30 -28.77 -20.30
CA LEU A 1004 15.82 -27.96 -19.19
C LEU A 1004 16.07 -26.50 -19.58
N ARG A 1005 16.46 -26.23 -20.83
CA ARG A 1005 16.64 -24.87 -21.37
C ARG A 1005 15.32 -24.20 -21.72
N SER A 1006 14.23 -24.96 -21.84
CA SER A 1006 12.92 -24.45 -22.24
C SER A 1006 12.33 -23.46 -21.23
N GLN A 1007 11.54 -22.50 -21.73
CA GLN A 1007 10.79 -21.58 -20.87
C GLN A 1007 9.77 -22.32 -19.99
N GLY A 1008 9.26 -23.48 -20.43
CA GLY A 1008 8.33 -24.32 -19.68
C GLY A 1008 8.94 -24.85 -18.38
N PHE A 1009 10.23 -25.21 -18.39
CA PHE A 1009 10.96 -25.69 -17.22
C PHE A 1009 11.17 -24.60 -16.18
N VAL A 1010 11.66 -23.42 -16.59
CA VAL A 1010 11.82 -22.23 -15.72
C VAL A 1010 10.51 -21.90 -15.01
N ARG A 1011 9.41 -21.91 -15.78
CA ARG A 1011 8.06 -21.62 -15.30
C ARG A 1011 7.56 -22.68 -14.29
N TYR A 1012 7.86 -23.96 -14.51
CA TYR A 1012 7.51 -25.04 -13.58
C TYR A 1012 8.30 -24.97 -12.26
N TRP A 1013 9.60 -24.72 -12.33
CA TRP A 1013 10.43 -24.53 -11.13
C TRP A 1013 10.02 -23.32 -10.32
N PHE A 1014 9.70 -22.22 -10.99
CA PHE A 1014 9.17 -21.03 -10.34
C PHE A 1014 7.83 -21.32 -9.64
N TYR A 1015 6.94 -22.08 -10.29
CA TYR A 1015 5.70 -22.55 -9.65
C TYR A 1015 5.97 -23.38 -8.39
N LEU A 1016 6.86 -24.38 -8.47
CA LEU A 1016 7.20 -25.27 -7.36
C LEU A 1016 7.72 -24.48 -6.15
N THR A 1017 8.57 -23.49 -6.42
CA THR A 1017 9.13 -22.55 -5.43
C THR A 1017 8.06 -21.73 -4.74
N ALA A 1018 7.23 -21.07 -5.55
CA ALA A 1018 6.20 -20.18 -5.06
C ALA A 1018 5.20 -20.95 -4.20
N TYR A 1019 4.79 -22.14 -4.66
CA TYR A 1019 3.84 -22.98 -3.95
C TYR A 1019 4.40 -23.54 -2.64
N SER A 1020 5.64 -24.05 -2.64
CA SER A 1020 6.32 -24.49 -1.40
C SER A 1020 6.59 -23.31 -0.46
N GLY A 1021 6.86 -22.13 -0.99
CA GLY A 1021 7.01 -20.86 -0.25
C GLY A 1021 5.81 -20.55 0.66
N VAL A 1022 4.60 -20.93 0.26
CA VAL A 1022 3.40 -20.77 1.11
C VAL A 1022 3.53 -21.58 2.39
N SER A 1023 4.01 -22.82 2.30
CA SER A 1023 4.21 -23.71 3.45
C SER A 1023 5.19 -23.12 4.46
N TYR A 1024 6.35 -22.62 4.02
CA TYR A 1024 7.34 -21.97 4.89
C TYR A 1024 6.78 -20.77 5.66
N ASN A 1025 5.98 -19.92 4.98
CA ASN A 1025 5.42 -18.73 5.63
C ASN A 1025 4.29 -19.06 6.61
N LEU A 1026 3.52 -20.12 6.35
CA LEU A 1026 2.49 -20.60 7.29
C LEU A 1026 3.11 -21.14 8.57
N GLU A 1027 4.19 -21.91 8.46
CA GLU A 1027 4.91 -22.43 9.62
C GLU A 1027 5.64 -21.32 10.39
N ALA A 1028 6.22 -20.33 9.70
CA ALA A 1028 6.77 -19.15 10.38
C ALA A 1028 5.71 -18.35 11.17
N MET A 1029 4.45 -18.37 10.74
CA MET A 1029 3.35 -17.73 11.48
C MET A 1029 2.96 -18.50 12.74
N GLU A 1030 3.23 -19.80 12.83
CA GLU A 1030 2.97 -20.60 14.02
C GLU A 1030 3.75 -20.07 15.22
N THR A 1031 5.05 -19.83 15.04
CA THR A 1031 5.93 -19.22 16.07
C THR A 1031 5.42 -17.85 16.51
N ASP A 1032 4.94 -17.05 15.57
CA ASP A 1032 4.39 -15.71 15.88
C ASP A 1032 3.08 -15.77 16.63
N LEU A 1033 2.26 -16.79 16.38
CA LEU A 1033 1.03 -17.03 17.10
C LEU A 1033 1.29 -17.61 18.50
N ARG A 1034 2.29 -18.47 18.67
CA ARG A 1034 2.74 -18.93 19.99
C ARG A 1034 3.19 -17.76 20.86
N LEU A 1035 3.95 -16.80 20.31
CA LEU A 1035 4.33 -15.59 21.03
C LEU A 1035 3.15 -14.69 21.40
N LEU A 1036 2.12 -14.63 20.55
CA LEU A 1036 0.97 -13.75 20.73
C LEU A 1036 -0.12 -14.33 21.64
N LEU A 1037 -0.37 -15.64 21.55
CA LEU A 1037 -1.51 -16.34 22.17
C LEU A 1037 -1.09 -17.33 23.26
N GLY A 1038 0.21 -17.62 23.38
CA GLY A 1038 0.73 -18.66 24.27
C GLY A 1038 0.78 -20.05 23.60
N GLU A 1039 1.14 -21.05 24.39
CA GLU A 1039 1.18 -22.45 23.99
C GLU A 1039 0.17 -23.24 24.83
N VAL A 1040 -0.42 -24.30 24.25
CA VAL A 1040 -1.22 -25.27 25.00
C VAL A 1040 -0.25 -26.10 25.85
N GLU A 1041 -0.50 -26.21 27.15
CA GLU A 1041 0.28 -27.06 28.06
C GLU A 1041 0.28 -28.52 27.56
N GLU A 1042 1.47 -29.14 27.47
CA GLU A 1042 1.66 -30.53 27.00
C GLU A 1042 0.90 -31.55 27.87
N SER A 1043 0.60 -31.20 29.12
CA SER A 1043 -0.08 -32.07 30.07
C SER A 1043 -0.72 -31.24 31.19
N PRO A 1044 -1.94 -31.57 31.66
CA PRO A 1044 -2.58 -30.93 32.82
C PRO A 1044 -1.82 -31.13 34.14
N PHE A 1045 -0.70 -31.87 34.12
CA PHE A 1045 0.14 -32.16 35.29
C PHE A 1045 1.45 -31.35 35.33
N VAL A 1046 1.76 -30.54 34.31
CA VAL A 1046 2.93 -29.64 34.30
C VAL A 1046 2.49 -28.24 34.70
N THR A 1047 2.07 -28.08 35.96
CA THR A 1047 2.03 -26.76 36.60
C THR A 1047 3.46 -26.35 36.94
N GLN A 1048 4.05 -25.42 36.20
CA GLN A 1048 5.24 -24.70 36.66
C GLN A 1048 5.11 -23.19 36.43
N GLU A 1049 4.91 -22.50 37.57
CA GLU A 1049 5.51 -21.21 37.93
C GLU A 1049 5.58 -20.15 36.83
N ARG A 1050 4.46 -19.46 36.60
CA ARG A 1050 4.46 -18.18 35.87
C ARG A 1050 3.89 -17.00 36.67
N ASP A 1051 3.87 -17.12 38.01
CA ASP A 1051 3.35 -16.09 38.91
C ASP A 1051 4.41 -15.42 39.82
N SER A 1052 5.72 -15.62 39.60
CA SER A 1052 6.76 -15.03 40.46
C SER A 1052 7.86 -14.21 39.77
N ALA A 1053 7.68 -13.81 38.51
CA ALA A 1053 8.55 -12.80 37.88
C ALA A 1053 7.90 -12.09 36.67
N ALA A 1054 6.96 -11.18 36.92
CA ALA A 1054 6.59 -10.08 36.01
C ALA A 1054 5.80 -8.98 36.74
#